data_AF-A0A8H6RZ02-F1
#
_entry.id   AF-A0A8H6RZ02-F1
#
_cell.length_a   1.000
_cell.length_b   1.000
_cell.length_c   1.000
_cell.angle_alpha   90.00
_cell.angle_beta   90.00
_cell.angle_gamma   90.00
#
_symmetry.space_group_name_H-M   'P 1'
#
loop_
_entity.id
_entity.type
_entity.pdbx_description
1 polymer ?
#
loop_
_entity_poly.entity_id
_entity_poly.type
_entity_poly.pdbx_seq_one_letter_code
_entity_poly.pdbx_strand_id
1 'polypeptide(L)'
;MASYALTPYGRDIAHLRLVDVPQLSEVLTRGAIHSLARTLRCLELFGQDFPSFEDLLEHVGPVLAETTLLEEFAVGDKNVWPEPPAWEERHLRDLLRALSEIPTISLRALRFLSYSKTGAPLSAAFLENLGAVPTRLQYLCWEVAEAGRMPYLSLLSNPDTILVMPSLARLLGLAALAVSASAIIPPGHQGALNQTVNVSENDTPTTDNESIVNTIGQVNQKSGAATNSTPPSAPVPPTTVTALDSSLTNTTVTDVASNSTAPEQPSASQSARETYTQVFSGLAPGVHDASIEGTAYLTYTVVPNSTYNVDACLDWCDTVEDCVFVNLYYEFNDYLLDFFFSQQFNLVCAAYSDIHNATEKINFGGQSSYPQVNLLATRRFRSPSSRKAVVGPPDSLTEPEDPDGYTLVFGPTGGANNAPGYMGFAFLSFYDVDGCAALCNSRGADPVGGGCSYFNIWRAVVDGTPTTYTCSMYYLVANETTAVNYGQGDLVVTYSRGYSRNNLVIDGGFEGFTCDDFCLTESYANWIGSSPSGGTDDATIFHFQDYAHFGDSCALLGSAFGDDSDAGTLTPTQKLKTVAGQTYVVQAFFISSFSGPQLEAPAKVDILWNGERVGGTSGFLEGYTFTQSNTVVGTGSDILSFVGGAAPAWTFLDDVKVFEV
;
A
#
# COMPACT_ATOMS: atom_id res chain seq x y z
N MET A 1 13.86 -14.91 -14.95
CA MET A 1 12.40 -14.76 -14.95
C MET A 1 11.90 -15.30 -13.63
N ALA A 2 11.28 -14.46 -12.82
CA ALA A 2 10.71 -14.87 -11.54
C ALA A 2 9.41 -15.64 -11.83
N SER A 3 9.28 -16.88 -11.36
CA SER A 3 7.99 -17.58 -11.42
C SER A 3 6.99 -16.78 -10.59
N TYR A 4 5.89 -16.33 -11.19
CA TYR A 4 4.78 -15.73 -10.45
C TYR A 4 4.15 -16.82 -9.57
N ALA A 5 4.63 -16.92 -8.32
CA ALA A 5 3.98 -17.76 -7.33
C ALA A 5 2.69 -17.04 -6.93
N LEU A 6 1.54 -17.63 -7.23
CA LEU A 6 0.24 -17.10 -6.77
C LEU A 6 -0.03 -17.43 -5.29
N THR A 7 0.83 -18.25 -4.68
CA THR A 7 0.77 -18.69 -3.29
C THR A 7 0.73 -17.56 -2.23
N PRO A 8 1.36 -16.38 -2.45
CA PRO A 8 1.29 -15.26 -1.51
C PRO A 8 -0.08 -14.55 -1.47
N TYR A 9 -0.92 -14.70 -2.50
CA TYR A 9 -2.18 -13.93 -2.63
C TYR A 9 -3.37 -14.56 -1.88
N GLY A 10 -3.11 -15.46 -0.92
CA GLY A 10 -4.12 -16.05 -0.04
C GLY A 10 -4.90 -17.23 -0.64
N ARG A 11 -5.63 -17.96 0.21
CA ARG A 11 -6.36 -19.19 -0.14
C ARG A 11 -7.81 -18.97 -0.57
N ASP A 12 -8.30 -17.72 -0.62
CA ASP A 12 -9.72 -17.39 -0.79
C ASP A 12 -9.99 -16.46 -1.98
N ILE A 13 -9.27 -16.63 -3.09
CA ILE A 13 -9.53 -15.87 -4.31
C ILE A 13 -10.81 -16.40 -4.96
N ALA A 14 -11.86 -15.57 -4.97
CA ALA A 14 -13.13 -15.88 -5.62
C ALA A 14 -13.14 -15.46 -7.11
N HIS A 15 -12.38 -14.43 -7.49
CA HIS A 15 -12.29 -13.92 -8.86
C HIS A 15 -10.82 -13.65 -9.22
N LEU A 16 -10.31 -14.33 -10.24
CA LEU A 16 -8.98 -14.11 -10.78
C LEU A 16 -9.11 -13.57 -12.21
N ARG A 17 -8.58 -12.37 -12.44
CA ARG A 17 -8.50 -11.76 -13.76
C ARG A 17 -7.04 -11.48 -14.11
N LEU A 18 -6.55 -12.11 -15.16
CA LEU A 18 -5.19 -11.93 -15.67
C LEU A 18 -5.28 -11.18 -17.00
N VAL A 19 -4.78 -9.94 -17.04
CA VAL A 19 -4.79 -9.08 -18.22
C VAL A 19 -3.37 -8.66 -18.55
N ASP A 20 -2.99 -8.71 -19.84
CA ASP A 20 -1.71 -8.23 -20.36
C ASP A 20 -0.47 -8.91 -19.72
N VAL A 21 -0.62 -10.12 -19.20
CA VAL A 21 0.48 -10.90 -18.61
C VAL A 21 1.32 -11.51 -19.75
N PRO A 22 2.59 -11.09 -19.94
CA PRO A 22 3.51 -11.76 -20.85
C PRO A 22 3.80 -13.17 -20.31
N GLN A 23 3.95 -14.14 -21.19
CA GLN A 23 4.26 -15.53 -20.87
C GLN A 23 3.23 -16.16 -19.92
N LEU A 24 1.95 -15.90 -20.18
CA LEU A 24 0.84 -16.39 -19.36
C LEU A 24 0.87 -17.92 -19.15
N SER A 25 1.36 -18.68 -20.14
CA SER A 25 1.61 -20.13 -20.03
C SER A 25 2.68 -20.50 -18.98
N GLU A 26 3.72 -19.67 -18.81
CA GLU A 26 4.75 -19.83 -17.78
C GLU A 26 4.26 -19.37 -16.39
N VAL A 27 3.30 -18.44 -16.33
CA VAL A 27 2.68 -17.97 -15.08
C VAL A 27 1.64 -18.97 -14.57
N LEU A 28 0.88 -19.57 -15.49
CA LEU A 28 -0.16 -20.56 -15.21
C LEU A 28 0.41 -21.97 -15.03
N THR A 29 1.47 -22.10 -14.24
CA THR A 29 1.97 -23.43 -13.87
C THR A 29 0.96 -24.17 -13.00
N ARG A 30 0.95 -25.51 -13.11
CA ARG A 30 0.11 -26.38 -12.28
C ARG A 30 0.20 -26.05 -10.78
N GLY A 31 1.38 -25.66 -10.28
CA GLY A 31 1.59 -25.33 -8.87
C GLY A 31 0.96 -24.02 -8.42
N ALA A 32 1.04 -22.96 -9.24
CA ALA A 32 0.47 -21.65 -8.92
C ALA A 32 -1.06 -21.74 -8.79
N ILE A 33 -1.70 -22.48 -9.70
CA ILE A 33 -3.15 -22.50 -9.79
C ILE A 33 -3.79 -23.54 -8.86
N HIS A 34 -3.10 -24.64 -8.55
CA HIS A 34 -3.60 -25.62 -7.57
C HIS A 34 -3.88 -24.99 -6.20
N SER A 35 -3.15 -23.92 -5.87
CA SER A 35 -3.37 -23.17 -4.63
C SER A 35 -4.69 -22.36 -4.62
N LEU A 36 -5.22 -22.03 -5.81
CA LEU A 36 -6.42 -21.20 -5.99
C LEU A 36 -7.66 -21.99 -6.42
N ALA A 37 -7.47 -23.17 -7.01
CA ALA A 37 -8.54 -23.94 -7.65
C ALA A 37 -9.73 -24.27 -6.73
N ARG A 38 -9.51 -24.33 -5.41
CA ARG A 38 -10.55 -24.72 -4.44
C ARG A 38 -11.54 -23.61 -4.09
N THR A 39 -11.19 -22.35 -4.35
CA THR A 39 -12.03 -21.19 -3.97
C THR A 39 -12.45 -20.35 -5.17
N LEU A 40 -11.84 -20.57 -6.32
CA LEU A 40 -12.07 -19.79 -7.52
C LEU A 40 -13.49 -19.99 -8.07
N ARG A 41 -14.24 -18.89 -8.19
CA ARG A 41 -15.58 -18.84 -8.78
C ARG A 41 -15.61 -18.18 -10.14
N CYS A 42 -14.74 -17.20 -10.40
CA CYS A 42 -14.61 -16.55 -11.70
C CYS A 42 -13.14 -16.54 -12.15
N LEU A 43 -12.87 -17.01 -13.37
CA LEU A 43 -11.55 -16.98 -13.99
C LEU A 43 -11.62 -16.26 -15.33
N GLU A 44 -10.83 -15.20 -15.47
CA GLU A 44 -10.73 -14.41 -16.68
C GLU A 44 -9.28 -14.36 -17.18
N LEU A 45 -9.04 -14.85 -18.39
CA LEU A 45 -7.72 -14.93 -19.00
C LEU A 45 -7.66 -14.07 -20.27
N PHE A 46 -6.90 -12.98 -20.21
CA PHE A 46 -6.69 -12.04 -21.30
C PHE A 46 -5.19 -11.78 -21.50
N GLY A 47 -4.51 -12.56 -22.35
CA GLY A 47 -3.05 -12.50 -22.49
C GLY A 47 -2.55 -12.76 -23.91
N GLN A 48 -1.26 -12.54 -24.14
CA GLN A 48 -0.62 -12.53 -25.47
C GLN A 48 0.04 -13.87 -25.89
N ASP A 49 0.11 -14.86 -24.97
CA ASP A 49 1.17 -15.88 -25.04
C ASP A 49 0.69 -17.35 -25.09
N PHE A 50 -0.55 -17.62 -25.47
CA PHE A 50 -0.91 -18.98 -25.90
C PHE A 50 -0.63 -19.09 -27.40
N PRO A 51 0.32 -19.93 -27.86
CA PRO A 51 0.63 -20.05 -29.29
C PRO A 51 -0.45 -20.79 -30.10
N SER A 52 -1.33 -21.52 -29.41
CA SER A 52 -2.47 -22.23 -29.98
C SER A 52 -3.60 -22.43 -28.95
N PHE A 53 -4.78 -22.84 -29.42
CA PHE A 53 -5.89 -23.21 -28.56
C PHE A 53 -5.62 -24.52 -27.80
N GLU A 54 -4.87 -25.44 -28.40
CA GLU A 54 -4.39 -26.67 -27.79
C GLU A 54 -3.48 -26.38 -26.59
N ASP A 55 -2.59 -25.38 -26.70
CA ASP A 55 -1.74 -24.95 -25.59
C ASP A 55 -2.58 -24.38 -24.43
N LEU A 56 -3.63 -23.61 -24.73
CA LEU A 56 -4.57 -23.12 -23.72
C LEU A 56 -5.24 -24.30 -22.98
N LEU A 57 -5.72 -25.31 -23.71
CA LEU A 57 -6.34 -26.49 -23.11
C LEU A 57 -5.36 -27.33 -22.29
N GLU A 58 -4.11 -27.47 -22.73
CA GLU A 58 -3.08 -28.21 -21.99
C GLU A 58 -2.78 -27.55 -20.64
N HIS A 59 -2.76 -26.22 -20.58
CA HIS A 59 -2.42 -25.47 -19.37
C HIS A 59 -3.63 -25.25 -18.44
N VAL A 60 -4.80 -24.95 -19.02
CA VAL A 60 -6.01 -24.59 -18.25
C VAL A 60 -6.88 -25.83 -17.96
N GLY A 61 -6.80 -26.89 -18.75
CA GLY A 61 -7.56 -28.13 -18.54
C GLY A 61 -7.38 -28.75 -17.14
N PRO A 62 -6.14 -28.96 -16.66
CA PRO A 62 -5.88 -29.47 -15.31
C PRO A 62 -6.47 -28.59 -14.21
N VAL A 63 -6.47 -27.26 -14.39
CA VAL A 63 -7.06 -26.30 -13.46
C VAL A 63 -8.56 -26.49 -13.37
N LEU A 64 -9.22 -26.49 -14.53
CA LEU A 64 -10.66 -26.63 -14.64
C LEU A 64 -11.15 -27.95 -14.06
N ALA A 65 -10.36 -29.01 -14.21
CA ALA A 65 -10.65 -30.33 -13.65
C ALA A 65 -10.60 -30.35 -12.10
N GLU A 66 -9.77 -29.50 -11.50
CA GLU A 66 -9.59 -29.42 -10.05
C GLU A 66 -10.49 -28.36 -9.39
N THR A 67 -11.02 -27.41 -10.18
CA THR A 67 -11.99 -26.40 -9.70
C THR A 67 -13.40 -26.96 -9.62
N THR A 68 -13.96 -27.08 -8.41
CA THR A 68 -15.36 -27.51 -8.20
C THR A 68 -16.35 -26.36 -8.07
N LEU A 69 -15.84 -25.16 -7.77
CA LEU A 69 -16.62 -23.94 -7.50
C LEU A 69 -16.60 -22.94 -8.66
N LEU A 70 -15.93 -23.24 -9.78
CA LEU A 70 -15.88 -22.31 -10.90
C LEU A 70 -17.28 -22.16 -11.52
N GLU A 71 -17.82 -20.95 -11.42
CA GLU A 71 -19.14 -20.54 -11.93
C GLU A 71 -19.01 -19.77 -13.26
N GLU A 72 -17.93 -19.02 -13.45
CA GLU A 72 -17.70 -18.21 -14.64
C GLU A 72 -16.28 -18.41 -15.20
N PHE A 73 -16.18 -18.58 -16.51
CA PHE A 73 -14.91 -18.64 -17.22
C PHE A 73 -14.96 -17.69 -18.42
N ALA A 74 -14.01 -16.76 -18.49
CA ALA A 74 -13.81 -15.90 -19.63
C ALA A 74 -12.40 -16.07 -20.20
N VAL A 75 -12.31 -16.12 -21.52
CA VAL A 75 -11.03 -16.12 -22.21
C VAL A 75 -11.11 -15.17 -23.40
N GLY A 76 -10.08 -14.35 -23.58
CA GLY A 76 -10.02 -13.44 -24.72
C GLY A 76 -8.61 -13.05 -25.14
N ASP A 77 -8.49 -12.61 -26.37
CA ASP A 77 -7.23 -12.16 -26.98
C ASP A 77 -7.26 -10.64 -27.20
N LYS A 78 -6.34 -9.89 -26.58
CA LYS A 78 -6.32 -8.42 -26.66
C LYS A 78 -5.50 -7.89 -27.84
N ASN A 79 -4.59 -8.68 -28.43
CA ASN A 79 -3.66 -8.21 -29.46
C ASN A 79 -3.66 -9.15 -30.66
N VAL A 80 -3.78 -8.59 -31.86
CA VAL A 80 -3.73 -9.31 -33.14
C VAL A 80 -2.54 -10.29 -33.13
N TRP A 81 -2.83 -11.56 -32.83
CA TRP A 81 -1.92 -12.69 -32.89
C TRP A 81 -1.06 -12.58 -34.16
N PRO A 82 0.26 -12.84 -34.11
CA PRO A 82 1.08 -12.74 -35.31
C PRO A 82 0.71 -13.88 -36.26
N GLU A 83 -0.16 -13.56 -37.22
CA GLU A 83 -0.65 -14.40 -38.33
C GLU A 83 -1.27 -15.78 -37.96
N PRO A 84 -2.23 -16.27 -38.77
CA PRO A 84 -3.29 -17.22 -38.39
C PRO A 84 -2.84 -18.58 -37.80
N PRO A 85 -3.76 -19.29 -37.09
CA PRO A 85 -5.22 -19.15 -37.21
C PRO A 85 -5.92 -18.41 -36.07
N ALA A 86 -6.83 -17.50 -36.45
CA ALA A 86 -7.87 -16.98 -35.58
C ALA A 86 -8.68 -18.14 -34.96
N TRP A 87 -9.26 -17.90 -33.79
CA TRP A 87 -10.11 -18.91 -33.17
C TRP A 87 -11.33 -19.20 -34.04
N GLU A 88 -11.44 -20.44 -34.52
CA GLU A 88 -12.55 -20.93 -35.31
C GLU A 88 -13.64 -21.53 -34.40
N GLU A 89 -14.85 -21.69 -34.95
CA GLU A 89 -15.95 -22.40 -34.27
C GLU A 89 -15.53 -23.76 -33.70
N ARG A 90 -14.63 -24.49 -34.39
CA ARG A 90 -14.14 -25.80 -33.93
C ARG A 90 -13.45 -25.73 -32.57
N HIS A 91 -12.69 -24.66 -32.30
CA HIS A 91 -12.00 -24.50 -31.02
C HIS A 91 -12.98 -24.29 -29.88
N LEU A 92 -14.04 -23.50 -30.11
CA LEU A 92 -15.13 -23.37 -29.13
C LEU A 92 -15.81 -24.72 -28.85
N ARG A 93 -16.02 -25.56 -29.88
CA ARG A 93 -16.57 -26.91 -29.70
C ARG A 93 -15.67 -27.80 -28.87
N ASP A 94 -14.37 -27.73 -29.13
CA ASP A 94 -13.39 -28.54 -28.41
C ASP A 94 -13.26 -28.10 -26.94
N LEU A 95 -13.36 -26.78 -26.64
CA LEU A 95 -13.46 -26.33 -25.24
C LEU A 95 -14.73 -26.86 -24.60
N LEU A 96 -15.89 -26.67 -25.24
CA LEU A 96 -17.17 -27.10 -24.69
C LEU A 96 -17.20 -28.61 -24.43
N ARG A 97 -16.62 -29.40 -25.34
CA ARG A 97 -16.44 -30.84 -25.16
C ARG A 97 -15.55 -31.13 -23.95
N ALA A 98 -14.36 -30.52 -23.86
CA ALA A 98 -13.43 -30.72 -22.75
C ALA A 98 -14.07 -30.35 -21.39
N LEU A 99 -14.78 -29.22 -21.33
CA LEU A 99 -15.51 -28.79 -20.13
C LEU A 99 -16.65 -29.75 -19.77
N SER A 100 -17.34 -30.32 -20.78
CA SER A 100 -18.44 -31.26 -20.55
C SER A 100 -17.99 -32.60 -19.98
N GLU A 101 -16.71 -32.96 -20.17
CA GLU A 101 -16.10 -34.17 -19.63
C GLU A 101 -15.74 -34.05 -18.14
N ILE A 102 -15.81 -32.84 -17.56
CA ILE A 102 -15.54 -32.57 -16.14
C ILE A 102 -16.88 -32.58 -15.37
N PRO A 103 -17.29 -33.68 -14.72
CA PRO A 103 -18.64 -33.80 -14.17
C PRO A 103 -18.89 -32.88 -12.97
N THR A 104 -17.81 -32.43 -12.33
CA THR A 104 -17.81 -31.62 -11.11
C THR A 104 -17.79 -30.13 -11.37
N ILE A 105 -17.63 -29.69 -12.63
CA ILE A 105 -17.53 -28.26 -12.94
C ILE A 105 -18.90 -27.59 -12.76
N SER A 106 -18.96 -26.52 -11.96
CA SER A 106 -20.18 -25.77 -11.67
C SER A 106 -20.43 -24.61 -12.64
N LEU A 107 -19.81 -24.66 -13.83
CA LEU A 107 -19.76 -23.56 -14.78
C LEU A 107 -21.16 -23.17 -15.26
N ARG A 108 -21.54 -21.91 -15.03
CA ARG A 108 -22.81 -21.30 -15.45
C ARG A 108 -22.64 -20.37 -16.63
N ALA A 109 -21.52 -19.67 -16.72
CA ALA A 109 -21.24 -18.72 -17.79
C ALA A 109 -19.89 -19.01 -18.45
N LEU A 110 -19.87 -19.01 -19.78
CA LEU A 110 -18.67 -19.10 -20.59
C LEU A 110 -18.63 -17.90 -21.54
N ARG A 111 -17.59 -17.09 -21.44
CA ARG A 111 -17.40 -15.90 -22.29
C ARG A 111 -16.15 -16.04 -23.14
N PHE A 112 -16.30 -15.75 -24.42
CA PHE A 112 -15.22 -15.74 -25.39
C PHE A 112 -15.15 -14.38 -26.05
N LEU A 113 -13.97 -13.76 -26.00
CA LEU A 113 -13.72 -12.49 -26.64
C LEU A 113 -12.66 -12.65 -27.74
N SER A 114 -13.06 -12.48 -28.99
CA SER A 114 -12.17 -12.54 -30.15
C SER A 114 -12.04 -11.16 -30.78
N TYR A 115 -10.85 -10.57 -30.70
CA TYR A 115 -10.53 -9.28 -31.33
C TYR A 115 -9.83 -9.44 -32.69
N SER A 116 -9.87 -10.64 -33.28
CA SER A 116 -9.20 -10.89 -34.56
C SER A 116 -9.89 -10.15 -35.72
N LYS A 117 -9.09 -9.64 -36.68
CA LYS A 117 -9.59 -8.98 -37.92
C LYS A 117 -10.51 -9.86 -38.77
N THR A 118 -10.55 -11.16 -38.53
CA THR A 118 -11.32 -12.17 -39.29
C THR A 118 -12.42 -12.84 -38.47
N GLY A 119 -12.69 -12.37 -37.25
CA GLY A 119 -13.73 -12.94 -36.41
C GLY A 119 -15.08 -12.88 -37.13
N ALA A 120 -15.71 -14.04 -37.32
CA ALA A 120 -17.08 -14.11 -37.81
C ALA A 120 -18.01 -14.37 -36.61
N PRO A 121 -19.25 -13.83 -36.62
CA PRO A 121 -20.29 -14.31 -35.73
C PRO A 121 -20.45 -15.83 -35.85
N LEU A 122 -20.83 -16.50 -34.77
CA LEU A 122 -21.16 -17.93 -34.81
C LEU A 122 -22.24 -18.18 -35.87
N SER A 123 -22.00 -19.16 -36.73
CA SER A 123 -22.97 -19.56 -37.75
C SER A 123 -24.22 -20.14 -37.10
N ALA A 124 -25.38 -20.07 -37.79
CA ALA A 124 -26.58 -20.74 -37.31
C ALA A 124 -26.38 -22.26 -37.13
N ALA A 125 -25.57 -22.86 -38.03
CA ALA A 125 -25.18 -24.27 -37.95
C ALA A 125 -24.35 -24.60 -36.69
N PHE A 126 -23.68 -23.60 -36.10
CA PHE A 126 -23.00 -23.77 -34.83
C PHE A 126 -23.97 -24.16 -33.72
N LEU A 127 -25.02 -23.36 -33.56
CA LEU A 127 -26.07 -23.51 -32.54
C LEU A 127 -26.87 -24.79 -32.72
N GLU A 128 -27.13 -25.18 -33.97
CA GLU A 128 -27.88 -26.41 -34.29
C GLU A 128 -27.12 -27.69 -33.93
N ASN A 129 -25.80 -27.62 -33.73
CA ASN A 129 -24.97 -28.78 -33.49
C ASN A 129 -23.93 -28.53 -32.40
N LEU A 130 -24.25 -27.86 -31.29
CA LEU A 130 -23.26 -27.45 -30.26
C LEU A 130 -22.35 -28.59 -29.75
N GLY A 131 -22.83 -29.83 -29.78
CA GLY A 131 -22.16 -30.99 -29.21
C GLY A 131 -22.45 -31.12 -27.72
N ALA A 132 -21.52 -31.75 -26.99
CA ALA A 132 -21.62 -31.88 -25.54
C ALA A 132 -21.27 -30.54 -24.86
N VAL A 133 -22.07 -30.14 -23.87
CA VAL A 133 -21.90 -28.92 -23.08
C VAL A 133 -21.93 -29.24 -21.59
N PRO A 134 -21.29 -28.45 -20.73
CA PRO A 134 -21.41 -28.60 -19.28
C PRO A 134 -22.88 -28.55 -18.84
N THR A 135 -23.27 -29.46 -17.96
CA THR A 135 -24.69 -29.64 -17.56
C THR A 135 -25.31 -28.43 -16.86
N ARG A 136 -24.49 -27.52 -16.35
CA ARG A 136 -24.90 -26.29 -15.65
C ARG A 136 -24.70 -25.02 -16.47
N LEU A 137 -24.24 -25.13 -17.72
CA LEU A 137 -24.01 -23.97 -18.57
C LEU A 137 -25.35 -23.30 -18.90
N GLN A 138 -25.51 -22.05 -18.47
CA GLN A 138 -26.71 -21.25 -18.69
C GLN A 138 -26.47 -20.16 -19.74
N TYR A 139 -25.23 -19.69 -19.84
CA TYR A 139 -24.88 -18.56 -20.67
C TYR A 139 -23.60 -18.83 -21.46
N LEU A 140 -23.67 -18.58 -22.77
CA LEU A 140 -22.53 -18.61 -23.68
C LEU A 140 -22.46 -17.26 -24.40
N CYS A 141 -21.40 -16.50 -24.18
CA CYS A 141 -21.13 -15.25 -24.89
C CYS A 141 -20.00 -15.43 -25.89
N TRP A 142 -20.23 -14.97 -27.12
CA TRP A 142 -19.23 -14.89 -28.18
C TRP A 142 -19.16 -13.44 -28.66
N GLU A 143 -18.19 -12.70 -28.15
CA GLU A 143 -17.97 -11.31 -28.51
C GLU A 143 -16.91 -11.24 -29.61
N VAL A 144 -17.31 -10.69 -30.76
CA VAL A 144 -16.41 -10.42 -31.87
C VAL A 144 -16.32 -8.92 -32.04
N ALA A 145 -15.13 -8.36 -31.82
CA ALA A 145 -14.89 -6.95 -32.08
C ALA A 145 -14.44 -6.76 -33.53
N GLU A 146 -15.18 -5.97 -34.32
CA GLU A 146 -14.70 -5.53 -35.63
C GLU A 146 -13.50 -4.58 -35.45
N ALA A 147 -12.36 -4.94 -36.04
CA ALA A 147 -11.16 -4.11 -36.01
C ALA A 147 -11.43 -2.75 -36.68
N GLY A 148 -11.59 -1.70 -35.86
CA GLY A 148 -11.75 -0.32 -36.31
C GLY A 148 -12.99 0.42 -35.78
N ARG A 149 -13.88 -0.23 -35.03
CA ARG A 149 -14.98 0.44 -34.31
C ARG A 149 -15.20 -0.20 -32.94
N MET A 150 -14.62 0.36 -31.89
CA MET A 150 -15.14 0.12 -30.54
C MET A 150 -16.37 1.02 -30.34
N PRO A 151 -17.57 0.48 -30.08
CA PRO A 151 -18.75 1.29 -29.85
C PRO A 151 -18.76 1.76 -28.40
N TYR A 152 -18.55 3.06 -28.19
CA TYR A 152 -19.11 3.69 -26.99
C TYR A 152 -20.64 3.66 -27.09
N LEU A 153 -21.28 3.30 -25.99
CA LEU A 153 -22.72 3.37 -25.78
C LEU A 153 -23.24 4.79 -26.08
N SER A 154 -23.91 4.95 -27.22
CA SER A 154 -24.80 6.08 -27.48
C SER A 154 -26.15 5.56 -27.96
N LEU A 155 -27.11 5.50 -27.04
CA LEU A 155 -28.53 5.49 -27.35
C LEU A 155 -28.90 6.82 -28.00
N LEU A 156 -29.33 6.82 -29.28
CA LEU A 156 -30.48 7.56 -29.82
C LEU A 156 -30.53 7.57 -31.37
N SER A 157 -31.75 7.36 -31.88
CA SER A 157 -32.32 7.82 -33.16
C SER A 157 -32.24 6.96 -34.45
N ASN A 158 -33.40 6.33 -34.73
CA ASN A 158 -34.13 6.16 -36.00
C ASN A 158 -33.43 5.77 -37.32
N PRO A 159 -33.88 4.70 -38.01
CA PRO A 159 -33.57 4.43 -39.41
C PRO A 159 -34.74 4.86 -40.31
N ASP A 160 -34.59 5.94 -41.07
CA ASP A 160 -35.37 6.16 -42.30
C ASP A 160 -34.72 7.28 -43.13
N THR A 161 -33.69 6.96 -43.93
CA THR A 161 -33.42 7.76 -45.14
C THR A 161 -32.68 6.97 -46.22
N ILE A 162 -33.34 6.90 -47.37
CA ILE A 162 -32.93 6.25 -48.61
C ILE A 162 -31.79 7.05 -49.27
N LEU A 163 -30.77 6.32 -49.76
CA LEU A 163 -29.64 6.83 -50.56
C LEU A 163 -30.10 7.51 -51.87
N VAL A 164 -29.73 8.77 -52.06
CA VAL A 164 -29.56 9.39 -53.38
C VAL A 164 -28.16 9.97 -53.46
N MET A 165 -27.30 9.40 -54.31
CA MET A 165 -25.94 9.90 -54.55
C MET A 165 -25.98 11.27 -55.26
N PRO A 166 -25.39 12.34 -54.71
CA PRO A 166 -25.08 13.53 -55.49
C PRO A 166 -23.75 13.34 -56.23
N SER A 167 -23.63 13.99 -57.38
CA SER A 167 -22.50 13.87 -58.29
C SER A 167 -21.17 14.36 -57.68
N LEU A 168 -20.08 13.73 -58.15
CA LEU A 168 -18.67 13.92 -57.76
C LEU A 168 -18.19 15.39 -57.72
N ALA A 169 -18.87 16.31 -58.41
CA ALA A 169 -18.54 17.73 -58.46
C ALA A 169 -18.94 18.52 -57.20
N ARG A 170 -19.89 18.04 -56.39
CA ARG A 170 -20.22 18.64 -55.08
C ARG A 170 -19.33 18.13 -53.93
N LEU A 171 -18.67 16.98 -54.10
CA LEU A 171 -17.77 16.41 -53.08
C LEU A 171 -16.47 17.22 -52.94
N LEU A 172 -15.97 17.80 -54.04
CA LEU A 172 -14.76 18.64 -54.04
C LEU A 172 -15.00 20.07 -53.51
N GLY A 173 -16.23 20.56 -53.52
CA GLY A 173 -16.60 21.88 -52.95
C GLY A 173 -16.87 21.84 -51.44
N LEU A 174 -17.20 20.67 -50.87
CA LEU A 174 -17.41 20.48 -49.43
C LEU A 174 -16.16 19.96 -48.70
N ALA A 175 -15.17 19.41 -49.41
CA ALA A 175 -13.88 19.03 -48.84
C ALA A 175 -12.96 20.23 -48.49
N ALA A 176 -13.28 21.43 -49.00
CA ALA A 176 -12.52 22.66 -48.71
C ALA A 176 -13.07 23.49 -47.54
N LEU A 177 -14.14 23.03 -46.86
CA LEU A 177 -14.86 23.82 -45.84
C LEU A 177 -15.08 23.08 -44.50
N ALA A 178 -14.39 21.97 -44.24
CA ALA A 178 -14.56 21.19 -43.00
C ALA A 178 -13.23 20.70 -42.38
N VAL A 179 -12.16 21.49 -42.51
CA VAL A 179 -11.06 21.47 -41.53
C VAL A 179 -10.95 22.89 -40.99
N SER A 180 -11.98 23.35 -40.28
CA SER A 180 -11.75 24.36 -39.26
C SER A 180 -10.95 23.66 -38.17
N ALA A 181 -9.63 23.67 -38.31
CA ALA A 181 -8.77 23.41 -37.16
C ALA A 181 -9.23 24.39 -36.10
N SER A 182 -9.91 23.90 -35.06
CA SER A 182 -10.24 24.70 -33.89
C SER A 182 -8.91 25.26 -33.40
N ALA A 183 -8.72 26.57 -33.55
CA ALA A 183 -7.53 27.22 -33.05
C ALA A 183 -7.43 26.90 -31.56
N ILE A 184 -6.31 26.32 -31.14
CA ILE A 184 -6.07 26.05 -29.73
C ILE A 184 -5.99 27.40 -29.04
N ILE A 185 -6.79 27.57 -27.99
CA ILE A 185 -6.74 28.74 -27.12
C ILE A 185 -5.66 28.44 -26.08
N PRO A 186 -4.54 29.18 -26.03
CA PRO A 186 -3.47 28.94 -25.06
C PRO A 186 -3.97 29.00 -23.60
N PRO A 187 -3.28 28.35 -22.64
CA PRO A 187 -3.65 28.37 -21.22
C PRO A 187 -3.81 29.78 -20.64
N GLY A 188 -2.93 30.73 -21.00
CA GLY A 188 -2.99 32.14 -20.58
C GLY A 188 -4.26 32.88 -21.05
N HIS A 189 -5.02 32.29 -21.97
CA HIS A 189 -6.31 32.77 -22.45
C HIS A 189 -7.48 31.87 -22.00
N GLN A 190 -7.31 31.10 -20.92
CA GLN A 190 -8.32 30.20 -20.35
C GLN A 190 -8.81 29.13 -21.34
N GLY A 191 -7.91 28.58 -22.17
CA GLY A 191 -8.26 27.40 -22.96
C GLY A 191 -8.59 26.21 -22.06
N ALA A 192 -9.49 25.34 -22.49
CA ALA A 192 -9.87 24.18 -21.69
C ALA A 192 -8.86 23.04 -21.89
N LEU A 193 -8.57 22.30 -20.81
CA LEU A 193 -7.95 20.97 -20.92
C LEU A 193 -8.86 20.05 -21.75
N ASN A 194 -8.29 19.09 -22.51
CA ASN A 194 -9.15 18.12 -23.23
C ASN A 194 -9.94 17.21 -22.30
N GLN A 195 -9.50 17.09 -21.04
CA GLN A 195 -10.22 16.37 -19.99
C GLN A 195 -10.12 17.18 -18.70
N THR A 196 -11.25 17.36 -18.02
CA THR A 196 -11.27 17.86 -16.63
C THR A 196 -10.83 16.73 -15.71
N VAL A 197 -9.77 16.96 -14.95
CA VAL A 197 -9.14 15.95 -14.07
C VAL A 197 -9.17 16.40 -12.61
N ASN A 198 -10.12 17.28 -12.24
CA ASN A 198 -10.24 17.73 -10.86
C ASN A 198 -10.59 16.54 -9.99
N VAL A 199 -9.61 16.09 -9.21
CA VAL A 199 -9.83 15.12 -8.16
C VAL A 199 -10.57 15.86 -7.08
N SER A 200 -11.87 15.57 -6.89
CA SER A 200 -12.57 16.15 -5.76
C SER A 200 -11.96 15.59 -4.47
N GLU A 201 -11.72 16.45 -3.49
CA GLU A 201 -11.34 16.01 -2.13
C GLU A 201 -12.36 14.98 -1.58
N ASN A 202 -13.62 15.05 -2.03
CA ASN A 202 -14.69 14.11 -1.67
C ASN A 202 -14.52 12.70 -2.27
N ASP A 203 -13.73 12.56 -3.34
CA ASP A 203 -13.45 11.26 -3.98
C ASP A 203 -12.23 10.57 -3.36
N THR A 204 -11.59 11.22 -2.37
CA THR A 204 -10.43 10.62 -1.69
C THR A 204 -10.88 9.53 -0.72
N PRO A 205 -10.16 8.38 -0.67
CA PRO A 205 -10.49 7.31 0.25
C PRO A 205 -10.39 7.82 1.69
N THR A 206 -11.40 7.50 2.49
CA THR A 206 -11.40 7.75 3.94
C THR A 206 -10.95 6.51 4.69
N THR A 207 -10.65 6.64 5.98
CA THR A 207 -10.12 5.53 6.79
C THR A 207 -11.11 4.37 6.86
N ASP A 208 -10.68 3.19 6.42
CA ASP A 208 -11.49 1.96 6.46
C ASP A 208 -11.49 1.33 7.87
N ASN A 209 -12.26 1.96 8.76
CA ASN A 209 -12.37 1.54 10.16
C ASN A 209 -12.97 0.13 10.29
N GLU A 210 -13.88 -0.27 9.41
CA GLU A 210 -14.51 -1.60 9.46
C GLU A 210 -13.48 -2.70 9.15
N SER A 211 -12.67 -2.51 8.11
CA SER A 211 -11.59 -3.43 7.77
C SER A 211 -10.55 -3.56 8.89
N ILE A 212 -10.15 -2.44 9.49
CA ILE A 212 -9.24 -2.46 10.64
C ILE A 212 -9.83 -3.28 11.78
N VAL A 213 -11.06 -2.96 12.22
CA VAL A 213 -11.73 -3.66 13.34
C VAL A 213 -11.86 -5.16 13.06
N ASN A 214 -12.28 -5.53 11.85
CA ASN A 214 -12.41 -6.93 11.45
C ASN A 214 -11.07 -7.68 11.44
N THR A 215 -9.97 -6.99 11.15
CA THR A 215 -8.63 -7.58 11.15
C THR A 215 -8.08 -7.70 12.57
N ILE A 216 -8.39 -6.76 13.47
CA ILE A 216 -7.99 -6.83 14.90
C ILE A 216 -8.50 -8.13 15.54
N GLY A 217 -9.73 -8.53 15.22
CA GLY A 217 -10.32 -9.78 15.71
C GLY A 217 -9.65 -11.06 15.20
N GLN A 218 -8.77 -10.97 14.19
CA GLN A 218 -8.10 -12.10 13.56
C GLN A 218 -6.63 -12.25 13.98
N VAL A 219 -5.98 -11.17 14.41
CA VAL A 219 -4.59 -11.23 14.86
C VAL A 219 -4.47 -11.75 16.28
N ASN A 220 -3.46 -12.58 16.51
CA ASN A 220 -3.02 -12.96 17.84
C ASN A 220 -1.54 -12.63 17.98
N GLN A 221 -1.25 -11.46 18.54
CA GLN A 221 0.12 -10.99 18.80
C GLN A 221 0.60 -11.35 20.21
N LYS A 222 -0.17 -12.15 20.96
CA LYS A 222 0.21 -12.52 22.33
C LYS A 222 1.38 -13.49 22.31
N SER A 223 2.37 -13.20 23.14
CA SER A 223 3.55 -14.04 23.32
C SER A 223 4.12 -13.87 24.74
N GLY A 224 5.11 -14.68 25.06
CA GLY A 224 5.80 -14.65 26.36
C GLY A 224 7.14 -15.35 26.23
N ALA A 225 7.83 -15.57 27.36
CA ALA A 225 9.15 -16.19 27.34
C ALA A 225 9.11 -17.60 26.73
N ALA A 226 9.62 -17.73 25.51
CA ALA A 226 9.85 -19.00 24.85
C ALA A 226 11.18 -19.60 25.36
N THR A 227 11.15 -20.17 26.55
CA THR A 227 12.33 -20.71 27.25
C THR A 227 12.91 -21.97 26.59
N ASN A 228 12.19 -22.53 25.63
CA ASN A 228 12.50 -23.79 24.95
C ASN A 228 13.54 -23.66 23.81
N SER A 229 13.94 -22.44 23.43
CA SER A 229 14.84 -22.23 22.29
C SER A 229 15.68 -20.95 22.35
N THR A 230 15.27 -19.94 23.12
CA THR A 230 15.97 -18.65 23.21
C THR A 230 16.78 -18.57 24.51
N PRO A 231 18.05 -18.15 24.50
CA PRO A 231 18.81 -17.96 25.73
C PRO A 231 18.28 -16.75 26.54
N PRO A 232 18.43 -16.76 27.88
CA PRO A 232 18.14 -15.59 28.70
C PRO A 232 18.96 -14.37 28.25
N SER A 233 18.33 -13.20 28.26
CA SER A 233 18.89 -11.92 27.80
C SER A 233 19.28 -11.93 26.32
N ALA A 234 18.55 -12.68 25.48
CA ALA A 234 18.64 -12.49 24.04
C ALA A 234 18.21 -11.07 23.65
N PRO A 235 18.77 -10.50 22.57
CA PRO A 235 18.34 -9.19 22.05
C PRO A 235 16.83 -9.16 21.80
N VAL A 236 16.23 -7.97 21.94
CA VAL A 236 14.84 -7.72 21.56
C VAL A 236 14.69 -8.06 20.07
N PRO A 237 13.67 -8.84 19.67
CA PRO A 237 13.43 -9.12 18.27
C PRO A 237 12.96 -7.84 17.55
N PRO A 238 13.30 -7.68 16.27
CA PRO A 238 12.82 -6.55 15.48
C PRO A 238 11.30 -6.56 15.35
N THR A 239 10.71 -5.39 15.10
CA THR A 239 9.27 -5.25 14.87
C THR A 239 8.81 -6.07 13.66
N THR A 240 7.69 -6.77 13.81
CA THR A 240 7.06 -7.50 12.71
C THR A 240 5.72 -6.89 12.34
N VAL A 241 5.45 -6.87 11.03
CA VAL A 241 4.13 -6.61 10.47
C VAL A 241 3.34 -7.91 10.54
N THR A 242 2.28 -7.92 11.35
CA THR A 242 1.41 -9.10 11.52
C THR A 242 0.18 -9.07 10.61
N ALA A 243 -0.17 -7.89 10.11
CA ALA A 243 -1.18 -7.72 9.08
C ALA A 243 -0.87 -6.48 8.23
N LEU A 244 -1.20 -6.54 6.94
CA LEU A 244 -1.11 -5.43 6.00
C LEU A 244 -2.39 -5.42 5.17
N ASP A 245 -3.20 -4.36 5.28
CA ASP A 245 -4.47 -4.21 4.56
C ASP A 245 -5.37 -5.45 4.64
N SER A 246 -5.66 -5.88 5.87
CA SER A 246 -6.42 -7.09 6.21
C SER A 246 -5.74 -8.44 5.90
N SER A 247 -4.62 -8.44 5.18
CA SER A 247 -3.88 -9.67 4.90
C SER A 247 -2.92 -9.99 6.05
N LEU A 248 -3.13 -11.12 6.71
CA LEU A 248 -2.23 -11.60 7.76
C LEU A 248 -0.85 -11.92 7.17
N THR A 249 0.20 -11.40 7.78
CA THR A 249 1.59 -11.56 7.36
C THR A 249 2.48 -11.74 8.58
N ASN A 250 3.76 -12.05 8.37
CA ASN A 250 4.77 -12.08 9.43
C ASN A 250 6.10 -11.60 8.85
N THR A 251 6.06 -10.38 8.32
CA THR A 251 7.22 -9.77 7.66
C THR A 251 7.91 -8.86 8.67
N THR A 252 9.21 -9.02 8.85
CA THR A 252 10.00 -8.12 9.69
C THR A 252 10.10 -6.75 9.02
N VAL A 253 9.82 -5.68 9.77
CA VAL A 253 10.17 -4.33 9.32
C VAL A 253 11.69 -4.30 9.32
N THR A 254 12.28 -4.16 8.14
CA THR A 254 13.73 -4.03 8.07
C THR A 254 14.02 -2.62 8.53
N ASP A 255 14.32 -2.47 9.82
CA ASP A 255 14.80 -1.20 10.32
C ASP A 255 15.96 -0.78 9.44
N VAL A 256 15.85 0.43 8.87
CA VAL A 256 17.02 1.21 8.56
C VAL A 256 17.66 1.40 9.92
N ALA A 257 18.56 0.49 10.29
CA ALA A 257 19.18 0.48 11.61
C ALA A 257 19.57 1.91 11.92
N SER A 258 18.79 2.53 12.81
CA SER A 258 19.09 3.85 13.28
C SER A 258 20.48 3.67 13.86
N ASN A 259 21.48 4.27 13.22
CA ASN A 259 22.80 4.46 13.82
C ASN A 259 22.64 5.49 14.96
N SER A 260 21.60 5.32 15.78
CA SER A 260 21.48 5.81 17.13
C SER A 260 22.68 5.24 17.85
N THR A 261 23.76 6.01 17.82
CA THR A 261 24.86 5.90 18.76
C THR A 261 24.20 5.85 20.13
N ALA A 262 24.16 4.64 20.72
CA ALA A 262 23.56 4.37 22.00
C ALA A 262 23.82 5.55 22.94
N PRO A 263 22.78 6.24 23.44
CA PRO A 263 22.94 7.35 24.36
C PRO A 263 23.86 6.89 25.48
N GLU A 264 24.89 7.68 25.76
CA GLU A 264 25.85 7.41 26.83
C GLU A 264 25.05 7.17 28.12
N GLN A 265 24.97 5.91 28.56
CA GLN A 265 24.09 5.47 29.65
C GLN A 265 24.22 6.43 30.84
N PRO A 266 23.19 7.20 31.20
CA PRO A 266 23.22 7.94 32.44
C PRO A 266 23.33 6.92 33.56
N SER A 267 24.42 6.96 34.32
CA SER A 267 24.67 6.07 35.44
C SER A 267 23.43 6.03 36.34
N ALA A 268 22.75 4.88 36.35
CA ALA A 268 21.47 4.66 36.99
C ALA A 268 21.48 5.18 38.42
N SER A 269 20.88 6.35 38.61
CA SER A 269 20.68 6.92 39.93
C SER A 269 19.55 6.13 40.59
N GLN A 270 19.73 5.81 41.87
CA GLN A 270 18.82 5.02 42.73
C GLN A 270 17.36 5.55 42.80
N SER A 271 17.05 6.67 42.14
CA SER A 271 15.77 7.36 42.09
C SER A 271 14.74 6.76 41.12
N ALA A 272 15.13 5.94 40.14
CA ALA A 272 14.19 5.30 39.21
C ALA A 272 13.34 4.20 39.89
N ARG A 273 13.76 3.71 41.06
CA ARG A 273 13.07 2.61 41.75
C ARG A 273 11.72 3.01 42.36
N GLU A 274 11.49 4.29 42.62
CA GLU A 274 10.21 4.78 43.15
C GLU A 274 9.13 4.93 42.06
N THR A 275 9.48 4.82 40.78
CA THR A 275 8.52 4.99 39.69
C THR A 275 7.75 3.72 39.38
N TYR A 276 8.22 2.57 39.85
CA TYR A 276 7.67 1.27 39.53
C TYR A 276 6.48 0.88 40.46
N THR A 277 5.30 0.66 39.90
CA THR A 277 4.07 0.29 40.65
C THR A 277 3.61 -1.13 40.37
N GLN A 278 3.31 -1.90 41.42
CA GLN A 278 2.78 -3.26 41.25
C GLN A 278 1.32 -3.23 40.76
N VAL A 279 1.05 -3.76 39.57
CA VAL A 279 -0.29 -3.76 38.95
C VAL A 279 -1.12 -5.00 39.26
N PHE A 280 -0.48 -6.14 39.53
CA PHE A 280 -1.16 -7.30 40.10
C PHE A 280 -0.19 -8.16 40.92
N SER A 281 -0.78 -9.01 41.76
CA SER A 281 -0.06 -9.97 42.59
C SER A 281 -0.40 -11.41 42.22
N GLY A 282 0.42 -12.32 42.71
CA GLY A 282 0.15 -13.75 42.65
C GLY A 282 -1.05 -14.17 43.49
N LEU A 283 -1.63 -15.30 43.12
CA LEU A 283 -2.59 -15.99 43.98
C LEU A 283 -1.93 -16.50 45.26
N ALA A 284 -2.75 -16.86 46.25
CA ALA A 284 -2.28 -17.34 47.54
C ALA A 284 -1.34 -18.55 47.40
N PRO A 285 -0.35 -18.72 48.30
CA PRO A 285 0.55 -19.87 48.27
C PRO A 285 -0.23 -21.21 48.18
N GLY A 286 0.15 -22.04 47.22
CA GLY A 286 -0.50 -23.34 46.95
C GLY A 286 -1.63 -23.30 45.93
N VAL A 287 -2.01 -22.12 45.43
CA VAL A 287 -2.93 -21.98 44.29
C VAL A 287 -2.11 -21.90 43.00
N HIS A 288 -2.56 -22.60 41.96
CA HIS A 288 -1.96 -22.50 40.64
C HIS A 288 -2.31 -21.18 40.01
N ASP A 289 -1.32 -20.56 39.40
CA ASP A 289 -1.42 -19.25 38.83
C ASP A 289 -0.62 -19.24 37.52
N ALA A 290 -0.76 -18.24 36.67
CA ALA A 290 -0.17 -18.19 35.33
C ALA A 290 0.72 -16.97 35.15
N SER A 291 1.71 -17.08 34.27
CA SER A 291 2.47 -15.93 33.77
C SER A 291 1.71 -15.22 32.65
N ILE A 292 2.18 -14.02 32.31
CA ILE A 292 1.60 -13.22 31.23
C ILE A 292 1.92 -13.85 29.88
N GLU A 293 0.90 -13.87 29.02
CA GLU A 293 1.04 -14.04 27.57
C GLU A 293 0.33 -12.85 26.93
N GLY A 294 1.12 -11.85 26.54
CA GLY A 294 0.67 -10.50 26.18
C GLY A 294 1.30 -10.03 24.88
N THR A 295 0.77 -8.94 24.31
CA THR A 295 1.39 -8.27 23.14
C THR A 295 2.71 -7.62 23.53
N ALA A 296 3.50 -7.14 22.56
CA ALA A 296 4.71 -6.36 22.84
C ALA A 296 5.75 -7.08 23.75
N TYR A 297 5.87 -8.41 23.65
CA TYR A 297 6.91 -9.16 24.36
C TYR A 297 8.29 -8.81 23.80
N LEU A 298 9.18 -8.31 24.67
CA LEU A 298 10.52 -7.89 24.29
C LEU A 298 11.51 -9.06 24.39
N THR A 299 11.74 -9.54 25.61
CA THR A 299 12.72 -10.59 25.89
C THR A 299 12.51 -11.11 27.31
N TYR A 300 13.35 -12.02 27.78
CA TYR A 300 13.34 -12.48 29.17
C TYR A 300 14.75 -12.64 29.71
N THR A 301 14.89 -12.55 31.03
CA THR A 301 16.08 -13.00 31.75
C THR A 301 15.72 -13.94 32.89
N VAL A 302 16.73 -14.50 33.53
CA VAL A 302 16.58 -15.25 34.78
C VAL A 302 17.28 -14.51 35.91
N VAL A 303 16.61 -14.39 37.05
CA VAL A 303 17.16 -13.76 38.25
C VAL A 303 17.47 -14.81 39.32
N PRO A 304 18.42 -14.57 40.24
CA PRO A 304 18.83 -15.56 41.23
C PRO A 304 17.67 -16.05 42.12
N ASN A 305 17.57 -17.37 42.29
CA ASN A 305 16.52 -18.03 43.09
C ASN A 305 16.63 -17.80 44.61
N SER A 306 17.74 -17.23 45.10
CA SER A 306 18.02 -17.10 46.54
C SER A 306 17.01 -16.22 47.27
N THR A 307 16.38 -15.30 46.55
CA THR A 307 15.29 -14.43 47.00
C THR A 307 14.42 -14.13 45.79
N TYR A 308 13.10 -14.06 45.95
CA TYR A 308 12.20 -13.56 44.89
C TYR A 308 12.50 -12.07 44.64
N ASN A 309 13.56 -11.80 43.87
CA ASN A 309 14.24 -10.53 43.77
C ASN A 309 13.63 -9.68 42.66
N VAL A 310 12.57 -8.97 43.03
CA VAL A 310 11.85 -8.07 42.13
C VAL A 310 12.78 -6.95 41.68
N ASP A 311 13.61 -6.42 42.57
CA ASP A 311 14.52 -5.31 42.28
C ASP A 311 15.51 -5.68 41.16
N ALA A 312 16.05 -6.91 41.14
CA ALA A 312 16.92 -7.36 40.06
C ALA A 312 16.21 -7.48 38.70
N CYS A 313 14.91 -7.76 38.69
CA CYS A 313 14.09 -7.81 37.47
C CYS A 313 13.79 -6.39 36.95
N LEU A 314 13.56 -5.43 37.85
CA LEU A 314 13.37 -4.02 37.50
C LEU A 314 14.68 -3.37 37.03
N ASP A 315 15.78 -3.57 37.75
CA ASP A 315 17.10 -3.09 37.35
C ASP A 315 17.51 -3.63 35.95
N TRP A 316 17.03 -4.82 35.57
CA TRP A 316 17.23 -5.37 34.22
C TRP A 316 16.29 -4.72 33.19
N CYS A 317 15.03 -4.48 33.53
CA CYS A 317 14.09 -3.75 32.67
C CYS A 317 14.65 -2.38 32.27
N ASP A 318 15.27 -1.65 33.20
CA ASP A 318 15.94 -0.36 32.93
C ASP A 318 17.09 -0.46 31.88
N THR A 319 17.58 -1.68 31.59
CA THR A 319 18.62 -1.92 30.57
C THR A 319 18.07 -2.41 29.23
N VAL A 320 16.78 -2.75 29.18
CA VAL A 320 16.10 -3.21 27.98
C VAL A 320 15.35 -2.02 27.39
N GLU A 321 15.71 -1.64 26.17
CA GLU A 321 15.03 -0.60 25.42
C GLU A 321 13.51 -0.88 25.37
N ASP A 322 12.73 0.17 25.58
CA ASP A 322 11.26 0.15 25.66
C ASP A 322 10.61 -0.74 26.72
N CYS A 323 11.36 -1.27 27.70
CA CYS A 323 10.77 -2.05 28.77
C CYS A 323 9.94 -1.16 29.74
N VAL A 324 8.62 -1.33 29.72
CA VAL A 324 7.69 -0.61 30.62
C VAL A 324 6.99 -1.53 31.63
N PHE A 325 7.04 -2.84 31.38
CA PHE A 325 6.38 -3.85 32.20
C PHE A 325 7.22 -5.12 32.32
N VAL A 326 7.27 -5.68 33.53
CA VAL A 326 7.85 -7.00 33.77
C VAL A 326 6.89 -7.96 34.46
N ASN A 327 6.94 -9.23 34.05
CA ASN A 327 6.29 -10.35 34.73
C ASN A 327 7.34 -11.29 35.34
N LEU A 328 7.40 -11.35 36.67
CA LEU A 328 8.32 -12.22 37.39
C LEU A 328 7.61 -13.51 37.85
N TYR A 329 8.09 -14.67 37.44
CA TYR A 329 7.48 -15.96 37.77
C TYR A 329 8.48 -17.11 37.78
N TYR A 330 8.13 -18.23 38.42
CA TYR A 330 8.97 -19.42 38.36
C TYR A 330 8.54 -20.34 37.21
N GLU A 331 9.49 -20.77 36.39
CA GLU A 331 9.29 -21.77 35.32
C GLU A 331 9.89 -23.11 35.77
N PHE A 332 9.08 -23.98 36.35
CA PHE A 332 9.58 -25.27 36.85
C PHE A 332 9.58 -26.35 35.77
N ASN A 333 10.62 -27.19 35.78
CA ASN A 333 10.79 -28.32 34.87
C ASN A 333 11.07 -27.90 33.42
N ASP A 334 11.87 -26.86 33.25
CA ASP A 334 12.50 -26.53 31.97
C ASP A 334 13.95 -27.02 31.99
N TYR A 335 14.26 -28.02 31.17
CA TYR A 335 15.61 -28.61 31.08
C TYR A 335 16.67 -27.59 30.69
N LEU A 336 16.34 -26.61 29.84
CA LEU A 336 17.30 -25.60 29.40
C LEU A 336 17.63 -24.64 30.54
N LEU A 337 16.62 -24.16 31.27
CA LEU A 337 16.83 -23.29 32.43
C LEU A 337 17.48 -24.04 33.61
N ASP A 338 17.08 -25.29 33.84
CA ASP A 338 17.55 -26.08 34.98
C ASP A 338 19.00 -26.59 34.82
N PHE A 339 19.42 -26.90 33.58
CA PHE A 339 20.70 -27.60 33.34
C PHE A 339 21.59 -27.02 32.24
N PHE A 340 21.02 -26.37 31.22
CA PHE A 340 21.77 -25.98 30.03
C PHE A 340 22.37 -24.58 30.14
N PHE A 341 21.54 -23.59 30.49
CA PHE A 341 22.00 -22.21 30.64
C PHE A 341 22.85 -22.06 31.91
N SER A 342 23.92 -21.27 31.82
CA SER A 342 24.94 -21.15 32.87
C SER A 342 24.41 -20.66 34.21
N GLN A 343 23.28 -19.94 34.20
CA GLN A 343 22.66 -19.36 35.37
C GLN A 343 21.99 -20.42 36.25
N GLN A 344 21.47 -21.50 35.65
CA GLN A 344 20.75 -22.58 36.36
C GLN A 344 19.66 -22.04 37.32
N PHE A 345 18.99 -20.97 36.91
CA PHE A 345 17.90 -20.34 37.64
C PHE A 345 16.60 -20.49 36.86
N ASN A 346 15.52 -20.62 37.61
CA ASN A 346 14.19 -20.82 37.04
C ASN A 346 13.20 -19.73 37.44
N LEU A 347 13.68 -18.65 38.05
CA LEU A 347 12.91 -17.43 38.27
C LEU A 347 13.07 -16.52 37.05
N VAL A 348 12.07 -16.57 36.17
CA VAL A 348 12.00 -15.87 34.89
C VAL A 348 11.43 -14.47 35.10
N CYS A 349 12.13 -13.47 34.56
CA CYS A 349 11.67 -12.10 34.44
C CYS A 349 11.43 -11.82 32.95
N ALA A 350 10.15 -11.77 32.53
CA ALA A 350 9.77 -11.46 31.16
C ALA A 350 9.47 -9.95 31.03
N ALA A 351 10.06 -9.30 30.02
CA ALA A 351 9.91 -7.87 29.74
C ALA A 351 8.97 -7.63 28.56
N TYR A 352 8.19 -6.55 28.64
CA TYR A 352 7.21 -6.14 27.65
C TYR A 352 7.28 -4.61 27.45
N SER A 353 6.99 -4.15 26.23
CA SER A 353 6.87 -2.72 25.92
C SER A 353 5.46 -2.16 26.08
N ASP A 354 4.55 -2.92 26.68
CA ASP A 354 3.21 -2.46 27.02
C ASP A 354 2.77 -2.93 28.40
N ILE A 355 1.73 -2.31 28.93
CA ILE A 355 1.19 -2.56 30.26
C ILE A 355 0.13 -3.65 30.18
N HIS A 356 0.39 -4.77 30.85
CA HIS A 356 -0.52 -5.91 30.93
C HIS A 356 -1.25 -5.98 32.28
N ASN A 357 -2.37 -6.69 32.28
CA ASN A 357 -3.17 -6.88 33.49
C ASN A 357 -3.41 -8.37 33.83
N ALA A 358 -4.08 -8.63 34.95
CA ALA A 358 -4.25 -9.99 35.46
C ALA A 358 -5.10 -10.91 34.56
N THR A 359 -5.91 -10.38 33.63
CA THR A 359 -6.69 -11.19 32.68
C THR A 359 -5.81 -11.90 31.65
N GLU A 360 -4.61 -11.39 31.43
CA GLU A 360 -3.61 -11.94 30.48
C GLU A 360 -2.72 -13.02 31.12
N LYS A 361 -3.00 -13.40 32.37
CA LYS A 361 -2.34 -14.53 33.04
C LYS A 361 -2.90 -15.85 32.52
N ILE A 362 -2.50 -16.20 31.30
CA ILE A 362 -3.00 -17.38 30.59
C ILE A 362 -1.91 -18.42 30.30
N ASN A 363 -0.64 -18.08 30.49
CA ASN A 363 0.46 -19.04 30.37
C ASN A 363 0.62 -19.81 31.68
N PHE A 364 -0.02 -20.98 31.76
CA PHE A 364 0.09 -21.90 32.89
C PHE A 364 1.36 -22.78 32.84
N GLY A 365 2.30 -22.49 31.93
CA GLY A 365 3.47 -23.30 31.65
C GLY A 365 3.11 -24.67 31.07
N GLY A 366 3.87 -25.70 31.43
CA GLY A 366 3.66 -27.09 30.97
C GLY A 366 4.45 -27.47 29.72
N GLN A 367 5.30 -26.56 29.24
CA GLN A 367 6.33 -26.80 28.23
C GLN A 367 7.50 -27.59 28.82
N SER A 368 7.23 -28.73 29.46
CA SER A 368 8.28 -29.56 30.05
C SER A 368 9.20 -30.09 28.95
N SER A 369 10.38 -29.50 28.79
CA SER A 369 11.42 -29.94 27.85
C SER A 369 12.17 -31.20 28.33
N TYR A 370 11.84 -31.72 29.52
CA TYR A 370 12.35 -33.02 29.97
C TYR A 370 11.90 -34.11 28.99
N PRO A 371 12.83 -34.93 28.45
CA PRO A 371 12.45 -36.10 27.67
C PRO A 371 11.51 -36.95 28.50
N GLN A 372 10.44 -37.50 27.90
CA GLN A 372 9.47 -38.35 28.60
C GLN A 372 10.13 -39.65 29.08
N VAL A 373 10.91 -39.56 30.15
CA VAL A 373 11.37 -40.73 30.89
C VAL A 373 10.17 -41.20 31.70
N ASN A 374 9.72 -42.41 31.38
CA ASN A 374 8.50 -43.07 31.83
C ASN A 374 8.54 -43.39 33.34
N LEU A 375 8.75 -42.38 34.18
CA LEU A 375 8.87 -42.50 35.63
C LEU A 375 7.55 -42.10 36.27
N LEU A 376 6.94 -43.08 36.93
CA LEU A 376 5.77 -43.05 37.80
C LEU A 376 5.96 -42.15 39.04
N ALA A 377 6.37 -40.89 38.86
CA ALA A 377 6.51 -39.90 39.92
C ALA A 377 5.43 -38.82 39.75
N THR A 378 4.31 -39.05 40.41
CA THR A 378 3.15 -38.17 40.65
C THR A 378 3.48 -36.90 41.46
N ARG A 379 4.67 -36.33 41.30
CA ARG A 379 5.02 -35.01 41.81
C ARG A 379 5.52 -34.12 40.68
N ARG A 380 4.64 -33.86 39.71
CA ARG A 380 4.73 -32.63 38.92
C ARG A 380 4.46 -31.49 39.89
N PHE A 381 5.51 -30.98 40.53
CA PHE A 381 5.44 -29.82 41.41
C PHE A 381 5.04 -28.62 40.54
N ARG A 382 3.73 -28.41 40.44
CA ARG A 382 3.14 -27.17 39.98
C ARG A 382 3.18 -26.20 41.16
N SER A 383 3.99 -25.17 41.03
CA SER A 383 4.20 -24.12 42.03
C SER A 383 3.63 -22.79 41.49
N PRO A 384 3.26 -21.82 42.35
CA PRO A 384 2.43 -20.67 42.01
C PRO A 384 3.17 -19.69 41.09
N SER A 385 2.67 -19.46 39.87
CA SER A 385 3.23 -18.50 38.90
C SER A 385 2.69 -17.09 39.14
N SER A 386 3.55 -16.08 39.00
CA SER A 386 3.34 -14.67 39.35
C SER A 386 3.32 -14.41 40.86
N ARG A 387 4.16 -13.50 41.35
CA ARG A 387 3.93 -12.83 42.64
C ARG A 387 3.98 -11.32 42.52
N LYS A 388 4.62 -10.75 41.50
CA LYS A 388 4.54 -9.31 41.18
C LYS A 388 4.67 -9.08 39.66
N ALA A 389 3.82 -8.22 39.13
CA ALA A 389 4.07 -7.49 37.90
C ALA A 389 4.15 -6.01 38.24
N VAL A 390 5.11 -5.30 37.66
CA VAL A 390 5.42 -3.93 38.03
C VAL A 390 5.52 -3.09 36.76
N VAL A 391 4.82 -1.96 36.74
CA VAL A 391 4.81 -0.97 35.65
C VAL A 391 5.74 0.15 36.02
N GLY A 392 6.49 0.73 35.07
CA GLY A 392 7.29 1.95 35.26
C GLY A 392 6.44 3.17 35.69
N PRO A 393 6.97 4.41 35.57
CA PRO A 393 6.22 5.62 35.92
C PRO A 393 4.80 5.62 35.29
N PRO A 394 3.81 6.17 36.00
CA PRO A 394 2.43 5.74 35.92
C PRO A 394 1.80 6.02 34.55
N ASP A 395 1.24 4.97 33.96
CA ASP A 395 0.22 5.02 32.90
C ASP A 395 0.65 5.58 31.53
N SER A 396 1.93 5.58 31.16
CA SER A 396 2.33 5.96 29.80
C SER A 396 3.37 5.03 29.20
N LEU A 397 3.16 4.64 27.94
CA LEU A 397 4.23 4.17 27.06
C LEU A 397 5.35 5.23 27.05
N THR A 398 6.60 4.81 26.85
CA THR A 398 7.71 5.74 26.63
C THR A 398 7.32 6.73 25.54
N GLU A 399 7.59 8.03 25.77
CA GLU A 399 7.38 9.04 24.74
C GLU A 399 8.38 8.76 23.61
N PRO A 400 7.92 8.34 22.43
CA PRO A 400 8.82 8.03 21.32
C PRO A 400 9.44 9.33 20.79
N GLU A 401 10.67 9.25 20.29
CA GLU A 401 11.25 10.35 19.53
C GLU A 401 10.55 10.47 18.16
N ASP A 402 10.64 11.65 17.54
CA ASP A 402 10.15 11.85 16.18
C ASP A 402 11.04 11.03 15.22
N PRO A 403 10.47 10.17 14.35
CA PRO A 403 11.26 9.44 13.37
C PRO A 403 12.02 10.37 12.44
N ASP A 404 13.16 9.90 11.94
CA ASP A 404 13.94 10.62 10.93
C ASP A 404 13.06 10.98 9.71
N GLY A 405 13.07 12.27 9.35
CA GLY A 405 12.24 12.79 8.26
C GLY A 405 10.76 12.99 8.59
N TYR A 406 10.35 12.87 9.85
CA TYR A 406 8.99 13.14 10.32
C TYR A 406 8.95 14.21 11.42
N THR A 407 7.76 14.74 11.69
CA THR A 407 7.46 15.62 12.83
C THR A 407 6.15 15.20 13.47
N LEU A 408 6.07 15.19 14.80
CA LEU A 408 4.82 14.97 15.52
C LEU A 408 3.81 16.11 15.26
N VAL A 409 2.63 15.76 14.75
CA VAL A 409 1.52 16.68 14.50
C VAL A 409 0.60 16.77 15.72
N PHE A 410 0.28 15.63 16.33
CA PHE A 410 -0.50 15.55 17.55
C PHE A 410 -0.27 14.24 18.30
N GLY A 411 -0.62 14.22 19.58
CA GLY A 411 -0.64 13.01 20.40
C GLY A 411 0.16 13.15 21.69
N PRO A 412 0.02 12.18 22.61
CA PRO A 412 -0.89 11.04 22.53
C PRO A 412 -2.35 11.43 22.82
N THR A 413 -3.32 10.86 22.08
CA THR A 413 -4.78 11.02 22.33
C THR A 413 -5.50 9.67 22.37
N GLY A 414 -6.80 9.68 22.69
CA GLY A 414 -7.67 8.50 22.63
C GLY A 414 -8.38 8.28 21.29
N GLY A 415 -8.10 9.11 20.27
CA GLY A 415 -8.77 9.05 18.97
C GLY A 415 -7.79 8.83 17.83
N ALA A 416 -8.08 7.90 16.94
CA ALA A 416 -7.36 7.69 15.68
C ALA A 416 -7.96 8.53 14.56
N ASN A 417 -7.17 8.86 13.55
CA ASN A 417 -7.66 9.62 12.41
C ASN A 417 -8.72 8.83 11.63
N ASN A 418 -9.83 9.50 11.34
CA ASN A 418 -10.72 9.16 10.25
C ASN A 418 -10.68 10.31 9.25
N ALA A 419 -9.72 10.24 8.33
CA ALA A 419 -9.32 11.34 7.46
C ALA A 419 -9.30 10.92 5.98
N PRO A 420 -9.43 11.88 5.05
CA PRO A 420 -9.21 11.65 3.61
C PRO A 420 -7.76 11.28 3.31
N GLY A 421 -7.56 10.76 2.10
CA GLY A 421 -6.26 10.33 1.59
C GLY A 421 -5.71 9.07 2.23
N TYR A 422 -6.59 8.19 2.72
CA TYR A 422 -6.24 6.94 3.36
C TYR A 422 -5.57 5.97 2.37
N MET A 423 -4.38 5.52 2.71
CA MET A 423 -3.58 4.62 1.89
C MET A 423 -3.60 3.18 2.39
N GLY A 424 -4.29 2.86 3.49
CA GLY A 424 -4.29 1.53 4.11
C GLY A 424 -3.66 1.50 5.50
N PHE A 425 -3.45 0.29 6.04
CA PHE A 425 -2.95 0.11 7.39
C PHE A 425 -2.05 -1.13 7.54
N ALA A 426 -1.21 -1.10 8.58
CA ALA A 426 -0.44 -2.22 9.04
C ALA A 426 -0.64 -2.45 10.55
N PHE A 427 -0.52 -3.71 10.98
CA PHE A 427 -0.41 -4.06 12.39
C PHE A 427 1.02 -4.42 12.74
N LEU A 428 1.56 -3.76 13.75
CA LEU A 428 2.91 -3.94 14.26
C LEU A 428 2.87 -4.78 15.54
N SER A 429 3.92 -5.55 15.81
CA SER A 429 4.08 -6.34 17.05
C SER A 429 4.41 -5.50 18.28
N PHE A 430 4.91 -4.28 18.06
CA PHE A 430 5.27 -3.28 19.07
C PHE A 430 4.68 -1.92 18.71
N TYR A 431 4.56 -1.03 19.69
CA TYR A 431 4.29 0.38 19.44
C TYR A 431 5.56 1.04 18.93
N ASP A 432 5.84 0.87 17.63
CA ASP A 432 7.09 1.26 16.99
C ASP A 432 6.82 2.36 15.95
N VAL A 433 7.18 3.59 16.30
CA VAL A 433 6.94 4.77 15.47
C VAL A 433 7.89 4.79 14.26
N ASP A 434 9.15 4.38 14.44
CA ASP A 434 10.13 4.27 13.36
C ASP A 434 9.73 3.19 12.36
N GLY A 435 9.25 2.05 12.86
CA GLY A 435 8.71 0.98 12.02
C GLY A 435 7.49 1.44 11.20
N CYS A 436 6.61 2.27 11.77
CA CYS A 436 5.50 2.86 11.04
C CYS A 436 5.94 3.91 10.00
N ALA A 437 6.97 4.71 10.32
CA ALA A 437 7.59 5.63 9.37
C ALA A 437 8.22 4.88 8.18
N ALA A 438 8.94 3.79 8.43
CA ALA A 438 9.52 2.93 7.39
C ALA A 438 8.44 2.32 6.48
N LEU A 439 7.29 1.93 7.04
CA LEU A 439 6.13 1.47 6.25
C LEU A 439 5.54 2.58 5.39
N CYS A 440 5.40 3.80 5.93
CA CYS A 440 4.95 4.95 5.15
C CYS A 440 5.94 5.27 4.01
N ASN A 441 7.25 5.27 4.28
CA ASN A 441 8.30 5.51 3.29
C ASN A 441 8.31 4.48 2.14
N SER A 442 8.00 3.22 2.45
CA SER A 442 7.97 2.11 1.48
C SER A 442 6.59 1.86 0.86
N ARG A 443 5.55 2.56 1.33
CA ARG A 443 4.19 2.47 0.77
C ARG A 443 4.22 2.93 -0.68
N GLY A 444 3.68 2.10 -1.57
CA GLY A 444 3.48 2.47 -2.96
C GLY A 444 2.61 3.74 -3.06
N ALA A 445 2.90 4.57 -4.05
CA ALA A 445 2.11 5.78 -4.27
C ALA A 445 0.66 5.44 -4.63
N ASP A 446 -0.26 6.21 -4.06
CA ASP A 446 -1.63 6.23 -4.51
C ASP A 446 -1.68 6.90 -5.90
N PRO A 447 -2.42 6.37 -6.89
CA PRO A 447 -2.48 6.95 -8.23
C PRO A 447 -2.98 8.39 -8.28
N VAL A 448 -3.79 8.76 -7.27
CA VAL A 448 -4.43 10.06 -7.14
C VAL A 448 -3.68 10.94 -6.16
N GLY A 449 -3.32 10.40 -5.00
CA GLY A 449 -2.75 11.18 -3.90
C GLY A 449 -1.22 11.24 -3.81
N GLY A 450 -0.55 10.31 -4.50
CA GLY A 450 0.90 10.20 -4.52
C GLY A 450 1.45 9.43 -3.32
N GLY A 451 2.68 9.76 -2.91
CA GLY A 451 3.36 9.06 -1.83
C GLY A 451 2.78 9.34 -0.44
N CYS A 452 3.03 8.41 0.49
CA CYS A 452 2.66 8.60 1.89
C CYS A 452 3.35 9.84 2.47
N SER A 453 2.54 10.74 3.02
CA SER A 453 2.94 12.03 3.58
C SER A 453 2.65 12.13 5.07
N TYR A 454 1.87 11.19 5.61
CA TYR A 454 1.43 11.21 7.00
C TYR A 454 1.08 9.79 7.47
N PHE A 455 1.29 9.51 8.75
CA PHE A 455 0.75 8.30 9.37
C PHE A 455 0.20 8.58 10.77
N ASN A 456 -0.73 7.73 11.20
CA ASN A 456 -1.27 7.70 12.54
C ASN A 456 -1.00 6.33 13.17
N ILE A 457 -0.24 6.31 14.26
CA ILE A 457 0.02 5.09 15.03
C ILE A 457 -0.78 5.12 16.34
N TRP A 458 -1.44 4.01 16.67
CA TRP A 458 -2.27 3.91 17.87
C TRP A 458 -2.36 2.47 18.39
N ARG A 459 -2.65 2.32 19.68
CA ARG A 459 -2.82 1.03 20.36
C ARG A 459 -4.30 0.62 20.41
N ALA A 460 -4.59 -0.57 19.91
CA ALA A 460 -5.88 -1.22 20.00
C ALA A 460 -6.03 -1.97 21.32
N VAL A 461 -7.04 -1.60 22.12
CA VAL A 461 -7.38 -2.29 23.37
C VAL A 461 -8.76 -2.96 23.20
N VAL A 462 -8.84 -4.28 23.30
CA VAL A 462 -10.10 -5.03 23.23
C VAL A 462 -10.40 -5.64 24.59
N ASP A 463 -11.58 -5.39 25.14
CA ASP A 463 -11.97 -5.87 26.49
C ASP A 463 -10.95 -5.47 27.58
N GLY A 464 -10.40 -4.26 27.48
CA GLY A 464 -9.39 -3.75 28.42
C GLY A 464 -8.01 -4.39 28.27
N THR A 465 -7.77 -5.19 27.23
CA THR A 465 -6.50 -5.87 26.96
C THR A 465 -5.86 -5.32 25.68
N PRO A 466 -4.59 -4.88 25.70
CA PRO A 466 -3.85 -4.56 24.47
C PRO A 466 -3.85 -5.75 23.50
N THR A 467 -4.17 -5.49 22.23
CA THR A 467 -4.34 -6.54 21.21
C THR A 467 -3.42 -6.36 20.02
N THR A 468 -3.21 -5.11 19.57
CA THR A 468 -2.32 -4.78 18.45
C THR A 468 -1.98 -3.28 18.42
N TYR A 469 -0.99 -2.92 17.60
CA TYR A 469 -0.62 -1.53 17.28
C TYR A 469 -0.89 -1.27 15.81
N THR A 470 -1.73 -0.28 15.52
CA THR A 470 -2.17 0.04 14.17
C THR A 470 -1.39 1.23 13.64
N CYS A 471 -0.79 1.07 12.46
CA CYS A 471 -0.14 2.10 11.68
C CYS A 471 -1.03 2.41 10.45
N SER A 472 -1.81 3.49 10.52
CA SER A 472 -2.65 3.96 9.41
C SER A 472 -1.89 4.99 8.59
N MET A 473 -1.82 4.82 7.26
CA MET A 473 -1.00 5.67 6.37
C MET A 473 -1.87 6.53 5.46
N TYR A 474 -1.40 7.74 5.13
CA TYR A 474 -2.14 8.71 4.34
C TYR A 474 -1.22 9.52 3.41
N TYR A 475 -1.73 9.89 2.24
CA TYR A 475 -1.03 10.80 1.33
C TYR A 475 -1.36 12.29 1.58
N LEU A 476 -2.44 12.56 2.34
CA LEU A 476 -2.78 13.88 2.88
C LEU A 476 -2.40 13.96 4.35
N VAL A 477 -1.87 15.11 4.77
CA VAL A 477 -1.52 15.35 6.17
C VAL A 477 -2.80 15.60 6.98
N ALA A 478 -3.06 14.74 7.96
CA ALA A 478 -4.16 14.91 8.91
C ALA A 478 -3.69 15.62 10.19
N ASN A 479 -4.63 15.96 11.07
CA ASN A 479 -4.35 16.61 12.36
C ASN A 479 -5.30 16.09 13.45
N GLU A 480 -5.21 16.65 14.66
CA GLU A 480 -6.01 16.19 15.80
C GLU A 480 -7.53 16.32 15.58
N THR A 481 -7.99 17.26 14.73
CA THR A 481 -9.43 17.48 14.52
C THR A 481 -10.11 16.33 13.78
N THR A 482 -9.34 15.55 13.02
CA THR A 482 -9.84 14.34 12.34
C THR A 482 -9.62 13.07 13.16
N ALA A 483 -9.03 13.17 14.35
CA ALA A 483 -8.80 12.07 15.28
C ALA A 483 -10.09 11.63 16.02
N VAL A 484 -11.11 11.27 15.25
CA VAL A 484 -12.49 11.03 15.73
C VAL A 484 -12.87 9.55 15.84
N ASN A 485 -11.97 8.63 15.50
CA ASN A 485 -12.20 7.19 15.72
C ASN A 485 -11.72 6.79 17.12
N TYR A 486 -12.66 6.61 18.05
CA TYR A 486 -12.37 6.21 19.44
C TYR A 486 -12.49 4.70 19.67
N GLY A 487 -12.74 3.91 18.62
CA GLY A 487 -13.01 2.48 18.69
C GLY A 487 -14.49 2.12 18.43
N GLN A 488 -14.78 0.82 18.41
CA GLN A 488 -16.10 0.25 18.10
C GLN A 488 -16.35 -1.02 18.92
N GLY A 489 -17.54 -1.13 19.54
CA GLY A 489 -17.83 -2.27 20.43
C GLY A 489 -16.90 -2.27 21.64
N ASP A 490 -16.19 -3.38 21.85
CA ASP A 490 -15.22 -3.54 22.95
C ASP A 490 -13.81 -3.05 22.58
N LEU A 491 -13.59 -2.64 21.32
CA LEU A 491 -12.35 -2.00 20.90
C LEU A 491 -12.33 -0.53 21.34
N VAL A 492 -11.23 -0.13 21.98
CA VAL A 492 -10.90 1.23 22.37
C VAL A 492 -9.56 1.63 21.76
N VAL A 493 -9.49 2.83 21.20
CA VAL A 493 -8.24 3.43 20.70
C VAL A 493 -7.52 4.15 21.84
N THR A 494 -6.22 3.92 21.97
CA THR A 494 -5.37 4.58 22.99
C THR A 494 -4.00 4.93 22.41
N TYR A 495 -3.30 5.88 23.03
CA TYR A 495 -1.96 6.34 22.61
C TYR A 495 -1.90 6.64 21.11
N SER A 496 -2.88 7.35 20.58
CA SER A 496 -2.90 7.74 19.17
C SER A 496 -2.00 8.95 18.93
N ARG A 497 -1.11 8.84 17.94
CA ARG A 497 -0.16 9.89 17.54
C ARG A 497 -0.15 10.04 16.03
N GLY A 498 -0.10 11.29 15.57
CA GLY A 498 -0.02 11.63 14.16
C GLY A 498 1.33 12.22 13.80
N TYR A 499 1.96 11.72 12.74
CA TYR A 499 3.26 12.19 12.26
C TYR A 499 3.16 12.58 10.79
N SER A 500 3.65 13.77 10.44
CA SER A 500 3.76 14.23 9.06
C SER A 500 5.18 14.07 8.57
N ARG A 501 5.35 13.58 7.35
CA ARG A 501 6.64 13.55 6.67
C ARG A 501 7.09 14.97 6.33
N ASN A 502 8.36 15.28 6.60
CA ASN A 502 8.92 16.60 6.43
C ASN A 502 9.09 16.92 4.93
N ASN A 503 8.17 17.71 4.38
CA ASN A 503 8.30 18.23 3.01
C ASN A 503 9.27 19.43 2.99
N LEU A 504 10.35 19.33 2.23
CA LEU A 504 11.34 20.41 2.10
C LEU A 504 10.91 21.51 1.12
N VAL A 505 9.89 21.25 0.30
CA VAL A 505 9.32 22.23 -0.63
C VAL A 505 8.22 23.01 0.06
N ILE A 506 8.36 24.33 0.06
CA ILE A 506 7.34 25.24 0.56
C ILE A 506 6.32 25.41 -0.56
N ASP A 507 5.04 25.22 -0.24
CA ASP A 507 3.93 25.57 -1.12
C ASP A 507 4.02 24.88 -2.50
N GLY A 508 4.23 23.56 -2.48
CA GLY A 508 4.37 22.75 -3.69
C GLY A 508 3.11 22.58 -4.53
N GLY A 509 1.94 22.91 -3.96
CA GLY A 509 0.66 23.03 -4.68
C GLY A 509 0.37 24.46 -5.14
N PHE A 510 1.31 25.40 -4.98
CA PHE A 510 1.22 26.77 -5.48
C PHE A 510 0.11 27.67 -4.88
N GLU A 511 -0.59 27.20 -3.85
CA GLU A 511 -1.74 27.86 -3.22
C GLU A 511 -1.42 29.18 -2.51
N GLY A 512 -0.14 29.50 -2.30
CA GLY A 512 0.27 30.83 -1.85
C GLY A 512 0.04 31.94 -2.88
N PHE A 513 -0.18 31.60 -4.15
CA PHE A 513 -0.57 32.54 -5.20
C PHE A 513 -2.09 32.55 -5.39
N THR A 514 -2.75 33.68 -5.09
CA THR A 514 -4.21 33.77 -5.11
C THR A 514 -4.72 35.03 -5.82
N CYS A 515 -5.89 34.93 -6.45
CA CYS A 515 -6.67 36.04 -7.00
C CYS A 515 -8.16 35.66 -7.10
N ASP A 516 -9.03 36.55 -7.60
CA ASP A 516 -10.48 36.35 -7.51
C ASP A 516 -11.06 35.26 -8.46
N ASP A 517 -10.49 35.05 -9.64
CA ASP A 517 -11.00 34.09 -10.64
C ASP A 517 -9.85 33.39 -11.39
N PHE A 518 -9.16 34.13 -12.25
CA PHE A 518 -8.07 33.64 -13.07
C PHE A 518 -6.97 34.68 -13.13
N CYS A 519 -5.77 34.26 -12.79
CA CYS A 519 -4.56 35.04 -13.00
C CYS A 519 -3.37 34.10 -13.15
N LEU A 520 -2.29 34.66 -13.70
CA LEU A 520 -1.01 33.99 -13.76
C LEU A 520 0.11 34.96 -13.41
N THR A 521 1.24 34.43 -12.98
CA THR A 521 2.47 35.19 -12.72
C THR A 521 3.69 34.35 -13.08
N GLU A 522 4.79 34.99 -13.51
CA GLU A 522 6.09 34.30 -13.62
C GLU A 522 6.69 34.04 -12.23
N SER A 523 6.32 34.78 -11.18
CA SER A 523 6.87 34.55 -9.83
C SER A 523 6.00 35.08 -8.70
N TYR A 524 6.21 34.50 -7.52
CA TYR A 524 5.70 35.01 -6.25
C TYR A 524 6.67 34.63 -5.11
N ALA A 525 6.22 34.71 -3.85
CA ALA A 525 7.10 34.51 -2.69
C ALA A 525 7.84 33.17 -2.68
N ASN A 526 7.20 32.09 -3.15
CA ASN A 526 7.73 30.72 -3.00
C ASN A 526 8.34 30.14 -4.29
N TRP A 527 7.93 30.62 -5.46
CA TRP A 527 8.37 30.09 -6.75
C TRP A 527 8.71 31.17 -7.78
N ILE A 528 9.65 30.83 -8.66
CA ILE A 528 10.05 31.61 -9.81
C ILE A 528 10.11 30.74 -11.07
N GLY A 529 9.30 31.13 -12.04
CA GLY A 529 9.38 30.74 -13.44
C GLY A 529 10.33 31.65 -14.21
N SER A 530 10.98 31.10 -15.22
CA SER A 530 11.90 31.82 -16.08
C SER A 530 11.87 31.28 -17.50
N SER A 531 12.06 32.21 -18.43
CA SER A 531 12.11 31.95 -19.87
C SER A 531 13.58 32.01 -20.35
N PRO A 532 13.99 31.16 -21.31
CA PRO A 532 15.29 31.30 -21.95
C PRO A 532 15.40 32.62 -22.73
N SER A 533 16.61 32.95 -23.18
CA SER A 533 16.85 34.19 -23.92
C SER A 533 16.03 34.24 -25.21
N GLY A 534 15.00 35.06 -25.23
CA GLY A 534 14.12 35.27 -26.39
C GLY A 534 12.71 34.71 -26.22
N GLY A 535 12.49 33.89 -25.20
CA GLY A 535 11.18 33.36 -24.83
C GLY A 535 10.42 34.27 -23.86
N THR A 536 9.12 34.02 -23.72
CA THR A 536 8.19 34.81 -22.90
C THR A 536 7.13 33.94 -22.23
N ASP A 537 7.00 34.10 -20.90
CA ASP A 537 6.04 33.37 -20.06
C ASP A 537 6.15 31.84 -20.18
N ASP A 538 7.37 31.32 -20.34
CA ASP A 538 7.61 29.89 -20.57
C ASP A 538 7.50 29.03 -19.32
N ALA A 539 7.52 29.64 -18.14
CA ALA A 539 7.17 28.99 -16.88
C ALA A 539 6.37 29.98 -16.04
N THR A 540 5.14 29.62 -15.71
CA THR A 540 4.20 30.51 -15.03
C THR A 540 3.41 29.74 -13.98
N ILE A 541 2.91 30.45 -12.97
CA ILE A 541 2.05 29.93 -11.92
C ILE A 541 0.65 30.46 -12.17
N PHE A 542 -0.34 29.58 -12.19
CA PHE A 542 -1.75 29.87 -12.42
C PHE A 542 -2.51 29.75 -11.11
N HIS A 543 -3.48 30.64 -10.90
CA HIS A 543 -4.57 30.43 -9.98
C HIS A 543 -5.82 30.19 -10.82
N PHE A 544 -6.12 28.91 -11.07
CA PHE A 544 -7.28 28.46 -11.82
C PHE A 544 -7.56 26.97 -11.53
N GLN A 545 -8.62 26.71 -10.77
CA GLN A 545 -8.99 25.37 -10.30
C GLN A 545 -9.13 24.32 -11.42
N ASP A 546 -9.59 24.70 -12.62
CA ASP A 546 -9.75 23.76 -13.74
C ASP A 546 -8.40 23.22 -14.27
N TYR A 547 -7.27 23.83 -13.89
CA TYR A 547 -5.93 23.35 -14.22
C TYR A 547 -5.27 22.62 -13.06
N ALA A 548 -5.68 22.85 -11.81
CA ALA A 548 -5.05 22.28 -10.63
C ALA A 548 -5.35 20.79 -10.49
N HIS A 549 -4.42 20.05 -9.90
CA HIS A 549 -4.63 18.68 -9.48
C HIS A 549 -5.42 18.65 -8.16
N PHE A 550 -4.97 19.44 -7.20
CA PHE A 550 -5.67 19.73 -5.95
C PHE A 550 -5.64 21.24 -5.68
N GLY A 551 -6.68 21.75 -5.02
CA GLY A 551 -6.76 23.18 -4.69
C GLY A 551 -7.21 24.05 -5.87
N ASP A 552 -6.62 25.23 -5.97
CA ASP A 552 -7.00 26.28 -6.92
C ASP A 552 -5.83 26.70 -7.82
N SER A 553 -4.60 26.22 -7.57
CA SER A 553 -3.40 26.73 -8.22
C SER A 553 -2.53 25.62 -8.79
N CYS A 554 -1.77 25.92 -9.84
CA CYS A 554 -0.79 24.99 -10.41
C CYS A 554 0.30 25.75 -11.16
N ALA A 555 1.37 25.07 -11.54
CA ALA A 555 2.36 25.64 -12.46
C ALA A 555 2.17 25.13 -13.89
N LEU A 556 2.60 25.96 -14.85
CA LEU A 556 2.66 25.67 -16.28
C LEU A 556 4.10 25.75 -16.76
N LEU A 557 4.48 24.81 -17.62
CA LEU A 557 5.72 24.82 -18.41
C LEU A 557 5.35 24.90 -19.90
N GLY A 558 5.98 25.82 -20.63
CA GLY A 558 5.71 26.27 -22.00
C GLY A 558 5.01 27.64 -22.03
N SER A 559 5.28 28.45 -23.07
CA SER A 559 4.74 29.81 -23.23
C SER A 559 3.23 29.90 -22.94
N ALA A 560 2.84 30.59 -21.87
CA ALA A 560 1.45 30.66 -21.42
C ALA A 560 0.48 31.18 -22.49
N PHE A 561 0.94 32.13 -23.31
CA PHE A 561 0.17 32.73 -24.40
C PHE A 561 0.46 32.11 -25.76
N GLY A 562 1.35 31.11 -25.83
CA GLY A 562 1.74 30.45 -27.08
C GLY A 562 2.51 31.36 -28.02
N ASP A 563 3.27 32.31 -27.49
CA ASP A 563 4.04 33.29 -28.27
C ASP A 563 5.30 32.66 -28.90
N ASP A 564 5.83 31.61 -28.27
CA ASP A 564 6.99 30.86 -28.73
C ASP A 564 6.89 29.37 -28.32
N SER A 565 7.89 28.57 -28.71
CA SER A 565 7.97 27.13 -28.43
C SER A 565 9.18 26.78 -27.57
N ASP A 566 9.65 27.71 -26.76
CA ASP A 566 10.79 27.50 -25.88
C ASP A 566 10.35 26.81 -24.58
N ALA A 567 11.33 26.19 -23.90
CA ALA A 567 11.10 25.47 -22.65
C ALA A 567 11.37 26.37 -21.46
N GLY A 568 10.44 26.40 -20.51
CA GLY A 568 10.58 27.17 -19.28
C GLY A 568 11.33 26.43 -18.18
N THR A 569 11.74 27.19 -17.18
CA THR A 569 12.32 26.65 -15.94
C THR A 569 11.58 27.19 -14.73
N LEU A 570 11.00 26.29 -13.94
CA LEU A 570 10.37 26.58 -12.65
C LEU A 570 11.27 26.12 -11.50
N THR A 571 11.51 27.00 -10.52
CA THR A 571 12.41 26.74 -9.37
C THR A 571 11.82 27.36 -8.11
N PRO A 572 11.92 26.72 -6.93
CA PRO A 572 11.62 27.39 -5.66
C PRO A 572 12.51 28.63 -5.46
N THR A 573 11.94 29.71 -4.93
CA THR A 573 12.68 30.97 -4.68
C THR A 573 13.81 30.79 -3.66
N GLN A 574 13.65 29.82 -2.74
CA GLN A 574 14.66 29.45 -1.75
C GLN A 574 15.22 28.07 -2.04
N LYS A 575 16.52 27.91 -1.80
CA LYS A 575 17.19 26.61 -1.82
C LYS A 575 16.56 25.67 -0.77
N LEU A 576 16.53 24.39 -1.08
CA LEU A 576 15.99 23.37 -0.17
C LEU A 576 16.86 23.24 1.07
N LYS A 577 16.25 23.08 2.24
CA LYS A 577 16.95 22.90 3.53
C LYS A 577 17.42 21.46 3.72
N THR A 578 18.15 20.94 2.75
CA THR A 578 18.73 19.59 2.77
C THR A 578 19.94 19.50 3.70
N VAL A 579 20.22 18.29 4.16
CA VAL A 579 21.39 17.93 4.96
C VAL A 579 22.38 17.19 4.06
N ALA A 580 23.66 17.58 4.15
CA ALA A 580 24.70 16.95 3.34
C ALA A 580 24.85 15.46 3.71
N GLY A 581 24.80 14.58 2.70
CA GLY A 581 24.92 13.14 2.87
C GLY A 581 23.60 12.37 3.04
N GLN A 582 22.48 13.06 3.33
CA GLN A 582 21.16 12.43 3.42
C GLN A 582 20.56 12.19 2.04
N THR A 583 19.70 11.17 1.94
CA THR A 583 19.01 10.78 0.72
C THR A 583 17.63 11.43 0.62
N TYR A 584 17.29 11.89 -0.58
CA TYR A 584 16.02 12.56 -0.85
C TYR A 584 15.35 11.97 -2.10
N VAL A 585 14.05 12.19 -2.19
CA VAL A 585 13.24 11.92 -3.37
C VAL A 585 12.32 13.10 -3.67
N VAL A 586 12.15 13.39 -4.96
CA VAL A 586 11.19 14.40 -5.46
C VAL A 586 9.94 13.67 -5.95
N GLN A 587 8.78 14.16 -5.54
CA GLN A 587 7.47 13.72 -6.00
C GLN A 587 6.71 14.91 -6.58
N ALA A 588 5.98 14.70 -7.66
CA ALA A 588 5.16 15.71 -8.30
C ALA A 588 4.09 15.05 -9.18
N PHE A 589 3.05 15.82 -9.52
CA PHE A 589 2.04 15.43 -10.49
C PHE A 589 2.20 16.23 -11.77
N PHE A 590 2.14 15.56 -12.92
CA PHE A 590 2.21 16.19 -14.24
C PHE A 590 1.01 15.80 -15.10
N ILE A 591 0.55 16.74 -15.94
CA ILE A 591 -0.43 16.47 -16.99
C ILE A 591 -0.01 17.19 -18.29
N SER A 592 -0.27 16.57 -19.44
CA SER A 592 0.05 17.11 -20.76
C SER A 592 -1.03 16.68 -21.75
N SER A 593 -2.26 17.14 -21.50
CA SER A 593 -3.45 16.82 -22.30
C SER A 593 -4.22 18.05 -22.78
N PHE A 594 -3.54 19.19 -22.95
CA PHE A 594 -4.19 20.44 -23.33
C PHE A 594 -4.45 20.54 -24.84
N SER A 595 -3.44 20.38 -25.68
CA SER A 595 -3.56 20.49 -27.15
C SER A 595 -3.98 19.20 -27.86
N GLY A 596 -4.06 18.10 -27.11
CA GLY A 596 -4.43 16.78 -27.60
C GLY A 596 -3.22 15.92 -27.98
N PRO A 597 -3.41 14.60 -28.15
CA PRO A 597 -2.31 13.64 -28.18
C PRO A 597 -1.24 13.90 -29.24
N GLN A 598 -1.61 14.42 -30.40
CA GLN A 598 -0.68 14.66 -31.50
C GLN A 598 0.23 15.87 -31.24
N LEU A 599 -0.33 16.93 -30.65
CA LEU A 599 0.39 18.17 -30.41
C LEU A 599 1.15 18.16 -29.10
N GLU A 600 0.70 17.36 -28.14
CA GLU A 600 1.36 17.09 -26.86
C GLU A 600 2.38 15.94 -26.94
N ALA A 601 2.52 15.28 -28.10
CA ALA A 601 3.51 14.23 -28.29
C ALA A 601 4.96 14.64 -27.92
N PRO A 602 5.42 15.90 -28.12
CA PRO A 602 6.74 16.35 -27.69
C PRO A 602 6.77 16.94 -26.27
N ALA A 603 5.65 16.93 -25.52
CA ALA A 603 5.61 17.42 -24.15
C ALA A 603 6.67 16.70 -23.31
N LYS A 604 7.37 17.43 -22.45
CA LYS A 604 8.47 16.89 -21.66
C LYS A 604 8.71 17.76 -20.45
N VAL A 605 8.96 17.14 -19.30
CA VAL A 605 9.49 17.81 -18.11
C VAL A 605 10.63 16.99 -17.53
N ASP A 606 11.76 17.64 -17.29
CA ASP A 606 12.89 17.11 -16.56
C ASP A 606 12.88 17.67 -15.13
N ILE A 607 13.01 16.78 -14.14
CA ILE A 607 13.25 17.15 -12.74
C ILE A 607 14.76 17.22 -12.57
N LEU A 608 15.28 18.38 -12.19
CA LEU A 608 16.70 18.63 -12.00
C LEU A 608 17.03 18.85 -10.52
N TRP A 609 18.08 18.18 -10.05
CA TRP A 609 18.69 18.38 -8.73
C TRP A 609 20.09 18.95 -8.93
N ASN A 610 20.32 20.19 -8.48
CA ASN A 610 21.55 20.95 -8.73
C ASN A 610 21.94 21.00 -10.22
N GLY A 611 20.95 21.03 -11.11
CA GLY A 611 21.14 21.04 -12.56
C GLY A 611 21.36 19.66 -13.20
N GLU A 612 21.41 18.59 -12.43
CA GLU A 612 21.47 17.22 -12.96
C GLU A 612 20.08 16.59 -13.05
N ARG A 613 19.78 15.90 -14.14
CA ARG A 613 18.47 15.24 -14.33
C ARG A 613 18.34 14.02 -13.42
N VAL A 614 17.31 14.03 -12.57
CA VAL A 614 17.04 12.96 -11.60
C VAL A 614 15.70 12.27 -11.82
N GLY A 615 14.82 12.84 -12.64
CA GLY A 615 13.53 12.27 -12.99
C GLY A 615 12.82 13.07 -14.09
N GLY A 616 11.54 12.81 -14.28
CA GLY A 616 10.69 13.54 -15.22
C GLY A 616 9.81 12.64 -16.07
N THR A 617 9.06 13.27 -16.97
CA THR A 617 8.09 12.61 -17.86
C THR A 617 8.22 13.15 -19.28
N SER A 618 7.65 12.42 -20.24
CA SER A 618 7.63 12.80 -21.66
C SER A 618 6.42 12.21 -22.37
N GLY A 619 5.91 12.93 -23.36
CA GLY A 619 4.75 12.57 -24.16
C GLY A 619 3.43 13.06 -23.57
N PHE A 620 2.34 12.68 -24.23
CA PHE A 620 0.98 12.98 -23.80
C PHE A 620 0.62 12.23 -22.52
N LEU A 621 0.15 12.96 -21.51
CA LEU A 621 -0.37 12.43 -20.26
C LEU A 621 -1.85 12.79 -20.16
N GLU A 622 -2.72 11.79 -20.28
CA GLU A 622 -4.18 11.99 -20.35
C GLU A 622 -4.73 12.70 -19.11
N GLY A 623 -4.22 12.35 -17.93
CA GLY A 623 -4.52 13.01 -16.67
C GLY A 623 -3.28 13.23 -15.81
N TYR A 624 -3.50 13.85 -14.66
CA TYR A 624 -2.46 14.03 -13.65
C TYR A 624 -1.84 12.68 -13.28
N THR A 625 -0.54 12.58 -13.52
CA THR A 625 0.24 11.37 -13.34
C THR A 625 1.29 11.60 -12.27
N PHE A 626 1.19 10.85 -11.19
CA PHE A 626 2.22 10.82 -10.15
C PHE A 626 3.57 10.44 -10.74
N THR A 627 4.58 11.25 -10.48
CA THR A 627 5.96 11.01 -10.90
C THR A 627 6.90 11.16 -9.70
N GLN A 628 7.78 10.17 -9.55
CA GLN A 628 8.82 10.17 -8.54
C GLN A 628 10.20 10.16 -9.20
N SER A 629 11.14 10.96 -8.68
CA SER A 629 12.53 10.94 -9.13
C SER A 629 13.27 9.70 -8.64
N ASN A 630 14.47 9.48 -9.18
CA ASN A 630 15.46 8.65 -8.51
C ASN A 630 15.86 9.28 -7.16
N THR A 631 16.39 8.47 -6.25
CA THR A 631 17.00 8.96 -5.01
C THR A 631 18.21 9.83 -5.32
N VAL A 632 18.33 10.96 -4.63
CA VAL A 632 19.43 11.92 -4.74
C VAL A 632 20.11 12.10 -3.39
N VAL A 633 21.41 12.41 -3.38
CA VAL A 633 22.13 12.71 -2.14
C VAL A 633 22.23 14.22 -1.98
N GLY A 634 21.81 14.73 -0.82
CA GLY A 634 21.88 16.15 -0.50
C GLY A 634 23.33 16.62 -0.38
N THR A 635 23.61 17.81 -0.89
CA THR A 635 24.87 18.53 -0.68
C THR A 635 24.74 19.64 0.37
N GLY A 636 23.51 19.92 0.78
CA GLY A 636 23.14 21.00 1.68
C GLY A 636 22.82 22.29 0.90
N SER A 637 21.64 22.86 1.14
CA SER A 637 21.15 24.02 0.36
C SER A 637 21.05 23.71 -1.15
N ASP A 638 20.49 22.54 -1.47
CA ASP A 638 20.34 22.05 -2.85
C ASP A 638 19.29 22.86 -3.64
N ILE A 639 19.41 22.84 -4.97
CA ILE A 639 18.50 23.50 -5.90
C ILE A 639 17.65 22.44 -6.61
N LEU A 640 16.33 22.58 -6.50
CA LEU A 640 15.36 21.82 -7.30
C LEU A 640 14.87 22.70 -8.45
N SER A 641 14.81 22.16 -9.67
CA SER A 641 14.11 22.83 -10.76
C SER A 641 13.38 21.86 -11.67
N PHE A 642 12.35 22.36 -12.35
CA PHE A 642 11.59 21.66 -13.36
C PHE A 642 11.79 22.39 -14.69
N VAL A 643 12.29 21.68 -15.70
CA VAL A 643 12.60 22.27 -17.01
C VAL A 643 11.83 21.52 -18.06
N GLY A 644 11.03 22.22 -18.85
CA GLY A 644 10.16 21.54 -19.79
C GLY A 644 9.09 22.40 -20.41
N GLY A 645 8.12 21.72 -21.02
CA GLY A 645 7.06 22.32 -21.83
C GLY A 645 7.60 23.01 -23.08
N ALA A 646 6.74 23.19 -24.07
CA ALA A 646 7.02 24.03 -25.24
C ALA A 646 5.70 24.16 -26.01
N ALA A 647 5.13 25.36 -26.14
CA ALA A 647 3.85 25.49 -26.84
C ALA A 647 3.95 24.94 -28.28
N PRO A 648 2.94 24.18 -28.77
CA PRO A 648 1.64 23.90 -28.14
C PRO A 648 1.63 22.66 -27.22
N ALA A 649 2.78 22.11 -26.85
CA ALA A 649 2.92 20.97 -25.94
C ALA A 649 3.17 21.44 -24.50
N TRP A 650 2.09 21.83 -23.80
CA TRP A 650 2.17 22.36 -22.45
C TRP A 650 2.20 21.24 -21.40
N THR A 651 2.96 21.45 -20.34
CA THR A 651 2.90 20.56 -19.17
C THR A 651 2.52 21.34 -17.93
N PHE A 652 1.45 20.90 -17.27
CA PHE A 652 1.08 21.42 -15.96
C PHE A 652 1.74 20.57 -14.88
N LEU A 653 2.08 21.22 -13.77
CA LEU A 653 2.79 20.66 -12.63
C LEU A 653 2.06 21.05 -11.36
N ASP A 654 1.87 20.08 -10.46
CA ASP A 654 1.23 20.30 -9.16
C ASP A 654 1.80 19.37 -8.07
N ASP A 655 1.46 19.66 -6.80
CA ASP A 655 1.77 18.87 -5.60
C ASP A 655 3.23 18.46 -5.46
N VAL A 656 4.14 19.42 -5.63
CA VAL A 656 5.57 19.16 -5.50
C VAL A 656 5.95 18.88 -4.05
N LYS A 657 6.54 17.70 -3.81
CA LYS A 657 7.05 17.28 -2.49
C LYS A 657 8.49 16.83 -2.61
N VAL A 658 9.31 17.16 -1.61
CA VAL A 658 10.66 16.60 -1.45
C VAL A 658 10.78 16.01 -0.06
N PHE A 659 11.05 14.72 -0.01
CA PHE A 659 11.13 13.96 1.21
C PHE A 659 12.50 13.34 1.42
N GLU A 660 12.92 13.26 2.67
CA GLU A 660 14.02 12.41 3.12
C GLU A 660 13.61 10.94 3.02
N VAL A 661 14.52 10.07 2.59
CA VAL A 661 14.29 8.63 2.33
C VAL A 661 15.14 7.79 3.24
#